data_AF-A0A182JRX7-F1
#
_entry.id   AF-A0A182JRX7-F1
#
_cell.length_a   1.000
_cell.length_b   1.000
_cell.length_c   1.000
_cell.angle_alpha   90.00
_cell.angle_beta   90.00
_cell.angle_gamma   90.00
#
_symmetry.space_group_name_H-M   'P 1'
#
loop_
_entity.id
_entity.type
_entity.pdbx_description
1 polymer ?
#
loop_
_entity_poly.entity_id
_entity_poly.type
_entity_poly.pdbx_seq_one_letter_code
_entity_poly.pdbx_strand_id
1 'polypeptide(L)'
;MGGQKFQYDESGGTFFYFILSFLALILVPTTFYFWPSKKKEDPTTKEEHCQCEGCVRKRITMEHSDPYKGTKELLVKLSIIAGWLLLAFLTYKVSQFDYEMSNFDPYEILGVPLGSSQKEIKKAYRTLSVILHPDKETGDEKAFMKLTKAYQALTDDEARKNWEKYGNPDGPGATSFGIALPSWIVEKENSVWVLGLYALVFMVALPIVVGSWWYRSIRYSGDKVLLDTTNMYWYFFHKTPHMAVKRVIMILAASFEFEKRHNNQVIERPSDNVEVPALIRELPYLNEKCKELPFARSYSLKARAILHAHLSRIPLNPNTLEIDRQLIMRKCPYLIQEMVSCVSHLIMLAYARKIQRLPSIETIENCMKLSPMVIQGLRESEHPLMQLPHMTKELRAHLARKYNTRNLQQLAQLKPDSRRTALRSLNEEQYHNVVKVLGQLPLIDFSMKCEVVDDENSNVVTAGAIVTVTVELVRRSMSDLFGDTHAREKQGITESNENGDTGDGDADGELEATDDQKQEVKVKKQTGWQPKSSKGHKGKAKSAGKPHNRKLAAAAAAAAAASAAAAAAATAAANQTAAQSTAAPGEKAKSGKMSERKVPEGDEEDSADGDSGAESDNDASEAAADDDDEWEKFQQKINKREKLEGRSKVSHPVHCPLFPEEKHEYWWTYICDRKSHTLLTVPYHVTNLIHREEVQLKFTAPKWAGMYVFTVCLRSDSYIGMDQQLDLKLDVKDPAAIPTELPQWDISESESDHNEMQANDSEFTTDSSDGEDEESRKRTD
;
A
#
# COMPACT_ATOMS: atom_id res chain seq x y z
N MET A 1 42.64 29.87 -9.26
CA MET A 1 43.59 28.86 -8.77
C MET A 1 44.12 28.11 -9.98
N GLY A 2 45.41 28.17 -10.30
CA GLY A 2 45.96 27.57 -11.52
C GLY A 2 46.82 26.34 -11.24
N GLY A 3 46.59 25.26 -11.98
CA GLY A 3 47.61 24.24 -12.22
C GLY A 3 48.09 23.40 -11.03
N GLN A 4 47.30 23.22 -9.96
CA GLN A 4 47.59 22.14 -9.00
C GLN A 4 47.49 20.80 -9.73
N LYS A 5 48.63 20.13 -9.90
CA LYS A 5 48.70 18.79 -10.48
C LYS A 5 48.36 17.78 -9.39
N PHE A 6 47.20 17.15 -9.50
CA PHE A 6 46.86 16.01 -8.68
C PHE A 6 47.85 14.87 -8.94
N GLN A 7 48.40 14.27 -7.88
CA GLN A 7 49.11 13.00 -8.00
C GLN A 7 48.09 11.85 -7.98
N TYR A 8 48.20 10.95 -8.94
CA TYR A 8 47.44 9.71 -8.97
C TYR A 8 48.20 8.62 -8.21
N ASP A 9 47.50 7.57 -7.81
CA ASP A 9 48.11 6.48 -7.05
C ASP A 9 48.89 5.53 -7.97
N GLU A 10 50.20 5.74 -8.05
CA GLU A 10 51.16 4.86 -8.75
C GLU A 10 51.41 3.55 -7.98
N SER A 11 51.08 3.49 -6.68
CA SER A 11 51.25 2.30 -5.82
C SER A 11 50.04 1.38 -5.80
N GLY A 12 48.85 1.94 -6.05
CA GLY A 12 47.54 1.30 -5.92
C GLY A 12 47.00 1.16 -4.49
N GLY A 13 47.80 1.43 -3.45
CA GLY A 13 47.41 1.20 -2.05
C GLY A 13 46.17 2.01 -1.63
N THR A 14 46.17 3.31 -1.88
CA THR A 14 45.05 4.20 -1.52
C THR A 14 43.78 3.90 -2.33
N PHE A 15 43.93 3.45 -3.58
CA PHE A 15 42.82 3.01 -4.41
C PHE A 15 42.12 1.76 -3.85
N PHE A 16 42.88 0.78 -3.34
CA PHE A 16 42.29 -0.39 -2.69
C PHE A 16 41.56 -0.03 -1.40
N TYR A 17 42.08 0.91 -0.58
CA TYR A 17 41.36 1.46 0.57
C TYR A 17 40.04 2.15 0.19
N PHE A 18 40.05 2.95 -0.87
CA PHE A 18 38.85 3.63 -1.38
C PHE A 18 37.78 2.64 -1.85
N ILE A 19 38.15 1.66 -2.70
CA ILE A 19 37.22 0.62 -3.17
C ILE A 19 36.71 -0.24 -2.01
N LEU A 20 37.58 -0.67 -1.09
CA LEU A 20 37.18 -1.46 0.07
C LEU A 20 36.14 -0.73 0.92
N SER A 21 36.34 0.56 1.17
CA SER A 21 35.41 1.40 1.93
C SER A 21 34.07 1.58 1.22
N PHE A 22 34.09 1.87 -0.08
CA PHE A 22 32.88 2.03 -0.89
C PHE A 22 32.10 0.71 -1.04
N LEU A 23 32.80 -0.40 -1.26
CA LEU A 23 32.21 -1.74 -1.31
C LEU A 23 31.59 -2.13 0.03
N ALA A 24 32.25 -1.86 1.16
CA ALA A 24 31.70 -2.12 2.49
C ALA A 24 30.42 -1.31 2.75
N LEU A 25 30.43 -0.02 2.39
CA LEU A 25 29.30 0.91 2.54
C LEU A 25 28.06 0.47 1.76
N ILE A 26 28.23 -0.19 0.60
CA ILE A 26 27.11 -0.78 -0.16
C ILE A 26 26.76 -2.18 0.35
N LEU A 27 27.75 -3.03 0.60
CA LEU A 27 27.56 -4.45 0.92
C LEU A 27 26.89 -4.66 2.27
N VAL A 28 27.25 -3.90 3.31
CA VAL A 28 26.66 -4.08 4.65
C VAL A 28 25.14 -3.77 4.65
N PRO A 29 24.66 -2.60 4.17
CA PRO A 29 23.23 -2.33 4.07
C PRO A 29 22.49 -3.27 3.10
N THR A 30 23.09 -3.60 1.95
CA THR A 30 22.45 -4.53 1.00
C THR A 30 22.35 -5.95 1.56
N THR A 31 23.30 -6.42 2.36
CA THR A 31 23.14 -7.69 3.08
C THR A 31 22.02 -7.60 4.11
N PHE A 32 21.96 -6.55 4.94
CA PHE A 32 20.89 -6.42 5.93
C PHE A 32 19.49 -6.40 5.30
N TYR A 33 19.32 -5.73 4.16
CA TYR A 33 18.02 -5.60 3.48
C TYR A 33 17.66 -6.79 2.58
N PHE A 34 18.62 -7.33 1.81
CA PHE A 34 18.36 -8.40 0.81
C PHE A 34 18.72 -9.81 1.28
N TRP A 35 19.32 -10.01 2.46
CA TRP A 35 19.54 -11.36 2.98
C TRP A 35 18.19 -12.04 3.26
N PRO A 36 17.86 -13.16 2.59
CA PRO A 36 16.50 -13.68 2.57
C PRO A 36 16.18 -14.46 3.85
N SER A 37 15.86 -13.70 4.90
CA SER A 37 15.25 -14.20 6.13
C SER A 37 13.86 -14.73 5.81
N LYS A 38 13.75 -16.06 5.59
CA LYS A 38 12.44 -16.72 5.49
C LYS A 38 11.77 -16.66 6.86
N LYS A 39 10.89 -15.66 7.04
CA LYS A 39 9.96 -15.60 8.16
C LYS A 39 9.25 -16.96 8.23
N LYS A 40 9.46 -17.69 9.32
CA LYS A 40 8.78 -18.97 9.54
C LYS A 40 7.29 -18.67 9.66
N GLU A 41 6.49 -19.29 8.80
CA GLU A 41 5.04 -19.27 8.95
C GLU A 41 4.67 -20.13 10.15
N ASP A 42 3.98 -19.56 11.12
CA ASP A 42 3.49 -20.30 12.26
C ASP A 42 2.42 -21.32 11.82
N PRO A 43 2.32 -22.49 12.48
CA PRO A 43 1.34 -23.51 12.09
C PRO A 43 -0.10 -23.00 12.18
N THR A 44 -0.38 -22.12 13.15
CA THR A 44 -1.66 -21.42 13.32
C THR A 44 -2.06 -20.61 12.08
N THR A 45 -1.12 -19.92 11.42
CA THR A 45 -1.42 -19.16 10.19
C THR A 45 -1.85 -20.07 9.04
N LYS A 46 -1.45 -21.35 9.04
CA LYS A 46 -1.93 -22.35 8.06
C LYS A 46 -3.32 -22.87 8.42
N GLU A 47 -3.62 -22.93 9.71
CA GLU A 47 -4.96 -23.19 10.24
C GLU A 47 -5.93 -22.01 10.07
N GLU A 48 -5.47 -20.79 9.76
CA GLU A 48 -6.32 -19.64 9.39
C GLU A 48 -6.82 -19.70 7.94
N HIS A 49 -6.16 -20.44 7.04
CA HIS A 49 -6.52 -20.47 5.62
C HIS A 49 -7.65 -21.45 5.28
N CYS A 50 -8.57 -21.06 4.40
CA CYS A 50 -9.61 -21.95 3.87
C CYS A 50 -8.98 -23.11 3.08
N GLN A 51 -9.49 -24.34 3.27
CA GLN A 51 -9.00 -25.55 2.61
C GLN A 51 -10.00 -26.12 1.59
N CYS A 52 -10.90 -25.28 1.05
CA CYS A 52 -11.77 -25.70 -0.04
C CYS A 52 -10.96 -25.93 -1.34
N GLU A 53 -11.45 -26.80 -2.21
CA GLU A 53 -10.80 -27.22 -3.46
C GLU A 53 -10.33 -26.04 -4.33
N GLY A 54 -11.11 -24.95 -4.40
CA GLY A 54 -10.76 -23.73 -5.11
C GLY A 54 -9.61 -22.95 -4.47
N CYS A 55 -9.62 -22.78 -3.13
CA CYS A 55 -8.52 -22.15 -2.41
C CYS A 55 -7.21 -22.95 -2.52
N VAL A 56 -7.29 -24.28 -2.49
CA VAL A 56 -6.13 -25.17 -2.67
C VAL A 56 -5.57 -25.06 -4.09
N ARG A 57 -6.43 -25.12 -5.13
CA ARG A 57 -6.01 -24.88 -6.54
C ARG A 57 -5.34 -23.52 -6.69
N LYS A 58 -5.95 -22.45 -6.18
CA LYS A 58 -5.41 -21.09 -6.24
C LYS A 58 -4.01 -21.00 -5.60
N ARG A 59 -3.81 -21.61 -4.43
CA ARG A 59 -2.50 -21.62 -3.75
C ARG A 59 -1.42 -22.29 -4.60
N ILE A 60 -1.73 -23.42 -5.24
CA ILE A 60 -0.84 -24.14 -6.16
C ILE A 60 -0.53 -23.28 -7.41
N THR A 61 -1.54 -22.64 -8.00
CA THR A 61 -1.35 -21.72 -9.15
C THR A 61 -0.48 -20.52 -8.79
N MET A 62 -0.67 -19.94 -7.61
CA MET A 62 0.15 -18.82 -7.11
C MET A 62 1.60 -19.25 -6.87
N GLU A 63 1.84 -20.42 -6.29
CA GLU A 63 3.20 -20.95 -6.06
C GLU A 63 3.95 -21.19 -7.39
N HIS A 64 3.27 -21.68 -8.43
CA HIS A 64 3.84 -21.83 -9.76
C HIS A 64 3.91 -20.52 -10.59
N SER A 65 3.34 -19.40 -10.12
CA SER A 65 3.20 -18.17 -10.93
C SER A 65 4.49 -17.38 -11.14
N ASP A 66 5.47 -17.49 -10.23
CA ASP A 66 6.81 -16.96 -10.40
C ASP A 66 7.85 -18.09 -10.37
N PRO A 67 8.03 -18.85 -11.46
CA PRO A 67 8.99 -19.96 -11.52
C PRO A 67 10.44 -19.49 -11.35
N TYR A 68 10.69 -18.19 -11.47
CA TYR A 68 12.00 -17.57 -11.25
C TYR A 68 12.19 -17.06 -9.81
N LYS A 69 11.21 -17.17 -8.91
CA LYS A 69 11.36 -16.71 -7.51
C LYS A 69 12.55 -17.37 -6.81
N GLY A 70 12.66 -18.70 -6.93
CA GLY A 70 13.79 -19.46 -6.38
C GLY A 70 15.14 -19.14 -7.02
N THR A 71 15.19 -18.86 -8.33
CA THR A 71 16.44 -18.50 -9.01
C THR A 71 16.84 -17.05 -8.76
N LYS A 72 15.90 -16.12 -8.58
CA LYS A 72 16.14 -14.76 -8.07
C LYS A 72 16.71 -14.81 -6.65
N GLU A 73 16.08 -15.55 -5.73
CA GLU A 73 16.59 -15.76 -4.36
C GLU A 73 18.01 -16.36 -4.38
N LEU A 74 18.31 -17.27 -5.30
CA LEU A 74 19.65 -17.84 -5.45
C LEU A 74 20.65 -16.83 -6.02
N LEU A 75 20.31 -16.08 -7.07
CA LEU A 75 21.18 -15.08 -7.69
C LEU A 75 21.52 -13.94 -6.72
N VAL A 76 20.56 -13.50 -5.90
CA VAL A 76 20.78 -12.48 -4.85
C VAL A 76 21.71 -13.00 -3.76
N LYS A 77 21.56 -14.27 -3.32
CA LYS A 77 22.54 -14.90 -2.40
C LYS A 77 23.93 -14.96 -3.03
N LEU A 78 24.02 -15.38 -4.29
CA LEU A 78 25.30 -15.53 -5.00
C LEU A 78 26.00 -14.19 -5.23
N SER A 79 25.27 -13.11 -5.56
CA SER A 79 25.86 -11.78 -5.70
C SER A 79 26.32 -11.21 -4.36
N ILE A 80 25.57 -11.42 -3.27
CA ILE A 80 25.99 -11.05 -1.92
C ILE A 80 27.25 -11.83 -1.50
N ILE A 81 27.29 -13.15 -1.72
CA ILE A 81 28.46 -13.98 -1.40
C ILE A 81 29.67 -13.56 -2.25
N ALA A 82 29.49 -13.30 -3.54
CA ALA A 82 30.54 -12.78 -4.42
C ALA A 82 31.05 -11.40 -3.96
N GLY A 83 30.16 -10.52 -3.47
CA GLY A 83 30.51 -9.25 -2.87
C GLY A 83 31.39 -9.40 -1.62
N TRP A 84 31.05 -10.33 -0.72
CA TRP A 84 31.89 -10.64 0.45
C TRP A 84 33.22 -11.29 0.10
N LEU A 85 33.25 -12.19 -0.90
CA LEU A 85 34.49 -12.77 -1.41
C LEU A 85 35.39 -11.72 -2.06
N LEU A 86 34.82 -10.76 -2.80
CA LEU A 86 35.54 -9.63 -3.36
C LEU A 86 36.07 -8.70 -2.26
N LEU A 87 35.26 -8.39 -1.24
CA LEU A 87 35.69 -7.57 -0.10
C LEU A 87 36.81 -8.25 0.69
N ALA A 88 36.71 -9.57 0.94
CA ALA A 88 37.77 -10.34 1.60
C ALA A 88 39.05 -10.41 0.75
N PHE A 89 38.94 -10.57 -0.57
CA PHE A 89 40.07 -10.52 -1.50
C PHE A 89 40.75 -9.13 -1.52
N LEU A 90 39.96 -8.05 -1.52
CA LEU A 90 40.48 -6.68 -1.41
C LEU A 90 41.15 -6.43 -0.06
N THR A 91 40.55 -6.90 1.04
CA THR A 91 41.15 -6.81 2.39
C THR A 91 42.48 -7.58 2.46
N TYR A 92 42.53 -8.78 1.88
CA TYR A 92 43.77 -9.54 1.75
C TYR A 92 44.82 -8.79 0.92
N LYS A 93 44.43 -8.21 -0.24
CA LYS A 93 45.33 -7.38 -1.05
C LYS A 93 45.87 -6.18 -0.27
N VAL A 94 45.00 -5.41 0.40
CA VAL A 94 45.37 -4.28 1.26
C VAL A 94 46.38 -4.71 2.34
N SER A 95 46.13 -5.84 3.02
CA SER A 95 47.03 -6.35 4.09
C SER A 95 48.46 -6.68 3.63
N GLN A 96 48.70 -6.78 2.32
CA GLN A 96 50.04 -7.02 1.73
C GLN A 96 50.78 -5.72 1.35
N PHE A 97 50.10 -4.55 1.31
CA PHE A 97 50.71 -3.28 0.88
C PHE A 97 51.32 -2.46 2.03
N ASP A 98 50.75 -2.51 3.24
CA ASP A 98 51.00 -1.51 4.29
C ASP A 98 52.36 -1.60 5.01
N TYR A 99 53.10 -2.70 4.87
CA TYR A 99 54.29 -2.95 5.71
C TYR A 99 55.57 -2.23 5.25
N GLU A 100 55.66 -1.75 4.00
CA GLU A 100 56.95 -1.25 3.46
C GLU A 100 57.25 0.23 3.74
N MET A 101 56.29 1.07 4.12
CA MET A 101 56.45 2.54 4.13
C MET A 101 56.19 3.28 5.46
N SER A 102 55.58 2.66 6.46
CA SER A 102 55.12 3.37 7.68
C SER A 102 56.20 3.67 8.73
N ASN A 103 57.18 2.77 8.91
CA ASN A 103 58.34 3.00 9.79
C ASN A 103 59.59 3.40 9.00
N PHE A 104 59.83 4.70 8.86
CA PHE A 104 61.15 5.25 8.54
C PHE A 104 61.68 6.07 9.72
N ASP A 105 62.06 5.38 10.80
CA ASP A 105 62.91 5.96 11.84
C ASP A 105 64.39 5.69 11.49
N PRO A 106 65.19 6.72 11.16
CA PRO A 106 66.61 6.55 10.87
C PRO A 106 67.42 5.99 12.04
N TYR A 107 67.02 6.25 13.29
CA TYR A 107 67.69 5.77 14.50
C TYR A 107 67.41 4.27 14.71
N GLU A 108 66.17 3.82 14.52
CA GLU A 108 65.79 2.39 14.55
C GLU A 108 66.50 1.61 13.43
N ILE A 109 66.47 2.11 12.19
CA ILE A 109 67.10 1.46 11.02
C ILE A 109 68.63 1.32 11.17
N LEU A 110 69.29 2.24 11.86
CA LEU A 110 70.72 2.17 12.15
C LEU A 110 71.05 1.47 13.49
N GLY A 111 70.05 1.11 14.30
CA GLY A 111 70.24 0.48 15.61
C GLY A 111 70.98 1.36 16.62
N VAL A 112 70.78 2.69 16.58
CA VAL A 112 71.49 3.67 17.41
C VAL A 112 70.52 4.54 18.22
N PRO A 113 70.82 4.86 19.50
CA PRO A 113 69.90 5.65 20.31
C PRO A 113 69.77 7.11 19.84
N LEU A 114 68.60 7.70 20.10
CA LEU A 114 68.32 9.12 19.90
C LEU A 114 69.43 9.99 20.53
N GLY A 115 69.94 10.96 19.77
CA GLY A 115 71.06 11.81 20.20
C GLY A 115 72.46 11.28 19.91
N SER A 116 72.61 10.07 19.34
CA SER A 116 73.92 9.49 18.96
C SER A 116 74.82 10.45 18.16
N SER A 117 76.13 10.38 18.40
CA SER A 117 77.09 11.24 17.72
C SER A 117 77.33 10.82 16.27
N GLN A 118 77.76 11.78 15.44
CA GLN A 118 78.19 11.55 14.05
C GLN A 118 79.23 10.42 13.91
N LYS A 119 80.04 10.14 14.94
CA LYS A 119 81.04 9.05 14.93
C LYS A 119 80.41 7.67 15.13
N GLU A 120 79.36 7.58 15.95
CA GLU A 120 78.64 6.33 16.23
C GLU A 120 77.72 5.96 15.07
N ILE A 121 76.99 6.93 14.52
CA ILE A 121 76.18 6.78 13.30
C ILE A 121 77.04 6.25 12.13
N LYS A 122 78.23 6.84 11.93
CA LYS A 122 79.20 6.41 10.91
C LYS A 122 79.83 5.04 11.19
N LYS A 123 79.84 4.58 12.45
CA LYS A 123 80.30 3.23 12.83
C LYS A 123 79.20 2.20 12.56
N ALA A 124 77.98 2.45 13.03
CA ALA A 124 76.82 1.57 12.82
C ALA A 124 76.53 1.36 11.33
N TYR A 125 76.50 2.45 10.54
CA TYR A 125 76.31 2.36 9.08
C TYR A 125 77.36 1.46 8.41
N ARG A 126 78.65 1.61 8.75
CA ARG A 126 79.73 0.76 8.18
C ARG A 126 79.62 -0.71 8.57
N THR A 127 79.09 -1.02 9.76
CA THR A 127 78.86 -2.41 10.17
C THR A 127 77.68 -3.01 9.43
N LEU A 128 76.55 -2.30 9.36
CA LEU A 128 75.33 -2.78 8.71
C LEU A 128 75.44 -2.83 7.18
N SER A 129 76.11 -1.85 6.54
CA SER A 129 76.27 -1.82 5.08
C SER A 129 77.19 -2.93 4.56
N VAL A 130 78.10 -3.43 5.39
CA VAL A 130 78.95 -4.60 5.10
C VAL A 130 78.20 -5.92 5.32
N ILE A 131 77.06 -5.93 6.02
CA ILE A 131 76.20 -7.11 6.20
C ILE A 131 75.11 -7.17 5.13
N LEU A 132 74.48 -6.04 4.82
CA LEU A 132 73.33 -5.91 3.91
C LEU A 132 73.70 -5.60 2.45
N HIS A 133 74.99 -5.59 2.10
CA HIS A 133 75.44 -5.33 0.72
C HIS A 133 74.81 -6.33 -0.27
N PRO A 134 74.29 -5.89 -1.44
CA PRO A 134 73.59 -6.79 -2.37
C PRO A 134 74.46 -7.94 -2.90
N ASP A 135 75.78 -7.76 -2.98
CA ASP A 135 76.74 -8.80 -3.41
C ASP A 135 77.04 -9.89 -2.34
N LYS A 136 76.19 -10.07 -1.33
CA LYS A 136 76.39 -11.04 -0.24
C LYS A 136 75.19 -11.96 -0.05
N GLU A 137 75.44 -13.14 0.51
CA GLU A 137 74.41 -14.12 0.87
C GLU A 137 73.41 -13.61 1.93
N THR A 138 73.74 -12.53 2.65
CA THR A 138 72.83 -11.82 3.58
C THR A 138 72.35 -10.46 3.03
N GLY A 139 72.52 -10.20 1.74
CA GLY A 139 72.13 -8.94 1.10
C GLY A 139 70.62 -8.85 0.85
N ASP A 140 70.05 -7.69 1.17
CA ASP A 140 68.73 -7.26 0.69
C ASP A 140 68.87 -5.83 0.16
N GLU A 141 68.64 -5.66 -1.14
CA GLU A 141 68.74 -4.38 -1.82
C GLU A 141 67.78 -3.33 -1.22
N LYS A 142 66.57 -3.73 -0.79
CA LYS A 142 65.61 -2.83 -0.15
C LYS A 142 66.12 -2.37 1.22
N ALA A 143 66.60 -3.30 2.05
CA ALA A 143 67.21 -2.96 3.34
C ALA A 143 68.45 -2.07 3.17
N PHE A 144 69.30 -2.32 2.18
CA PHE A 144 70.47 -1.49 1.88
C PHE A 144 70.10 -0.06 1.44
N MET A 145 69.07 0.09 0.61
CA MET A 145 68.54 1.41 0.26
C MET A 145 67.96 2.15 1.47
N LYS A 146 67.18 1.47 2.33
CA LYS A 146 66.64 2.06 3.58
C LYS A 146 67.76 2.49 4.53
N LEU A 147 68.77 1.64 4.74
CA LEU A 147 69.96 1.93 5.54
C LEU A 147 70.73 3.16 5.01
N THR A 148 70.90 3.26 3.69
CA THR A 148 71.60 4.38 3.04
C THR A 148 70.84 5.69 3.22
N LYS A 149 69.51 5.68 3.06
CA LYS A 149 68.65 6.85 3.34
C LYS A 149 68.69 7.25 4.82
N ALA A 150 68.63 6.29 5.75
CA ALA A 150 68.72 6.56 7.19
C ALA A 150 70.07 7.20 7.56
N TYR A 151 71.17 6.71 6.98
CA TYR A 151 72.49 7.30 7.15
C TYR A 151 72.60 8.73 6.60
N GLN A 152 71.99 9.01 5.45
CA GLN A 152 71.92 10.38 4.90
C GLN A 152 71.13 11.30 5.83
N ALA A 153 69.92 10.89 6.26
CA ALA A 153 69.04 11.64 7.15
C ALA A 153 69.65 12.02 8.50
N LEU A 154 70.58 11.22 9.04
CA LEU A 154 71.30 11.53 10.29
C LEU A 154 72.70 12.12 10.10
N THR A 155 73.25 12.11 8.88
CA THR A 155 74.59 12.66 8.58
C THR A 155 74.54 14.13 8.17
N ASP A 156 73.44 14.56 7.53
CA ASP A 156 73.18 15.98 7.26
C ASP A 156 72.58 16.69 8.48
N ASP A 157 73.14 17.84 8.83
CA ASP A 157 72.72 18.65 9.98
C ASP A 157 71.44 19.46 9.71
N GLU A 158 70.96 19.55 8.47
CA GLU A 158 69.63 20.11 8.15
C GLU A 158 68.55 19.03 8.20
N ALA A 159 68.71 17.92 7.47
CA ALA A 159 67.82 16.76 7.51
C ALA A 159 67.64 16.21 8.94
N ARG A 160 68.70 16.15 9.75
CA ARG A 160 68.62 15.71 11.14
C ARG A 160 67.74 16.64 11.99
N LYS A 161 67.87 17.96 11.85
CA LYS A 161 67.03 18.95 12.55
C LYS A 161 65.59 18.93 12.06
N ASN A 162 65.37 18.68 10.77
CA ASN A 162 64.05 18.49 10.20
C ASN A 162 63.36 17.25 10.80
N TRP A 163 64.08 16.14 10.93
CA TRP A 163 63.55 14.94 11.60
C TRP A 163 63.29 15.19 13.08
N GLU A 164 64.24 15.80 13.81
CA GLU A 164 64.09 16.13 15.24
C GLU A 164 62.97 17.16 15.52
N LYS A 165 62.51 17.93 14.52
CA LYS A 165 61.46 18.95 14.65
C LYS A 165 60.10 18.57 14.04
N TYR A 166 60.08 17.75 12.99
CA TYR A 166 58.88 17.42 12.19
C TYR A 166 58.68 15.92 11.96
N GLY A 167 59.58 15.05 12.44
CA GLY A 167 59.49 13.59 12.29
C GLY A 167 59.92 13.03 10.92
N ASN A 168 60.39 13.88 9.99
CA ASN A 168 60.80 13.50 8.63
C ASN A 168 62.04 14.32 8.19
N PRO A 169 63.11 13.73 7.60
CA PRO A 169 64.25 14.49 7.08
C PRO A 169 63.91 15.61 6.09
N ASP A 170 62.86 15.43 5.27
CA ASP A 170 62.49 16.40 4.22
C ASP A 170 61.84 17.68 4.77
N GLY A 171 61.60 17.76 6.09
CA GLY A 171 61.06 18.96 6.75
C GLY A 171 59.53 19.06 6.68
N PRO A 172 58.97 20.28 6.73
CA PRO A 172 57.52 20.49 6.70
C PRO A 172 56.99 20.20 5.28
N GLY A 173 56.51 18.98 5.06
CA GLY A 173 56.03 18.51 3.77
C GLY A 173 54.94 19.41 3.18
N ALA A 174 55.13 19.82 1.92
CA ALA A 174 54.09 20.52 1.18
C ALA A 174 52.88 19.60 0.97
N THR A 175 51.67 20.12 1.22
CA THR A 175 50.42 19.35 1.10
C THR A 175 50.11 19.05 -0.37
N SER A 176 50.58 17.92 -0.89
CA SER A 176 50.20 17.41 -2.20
C SER A 176 48.80 16.80 -2.14
N PHE A 177 47.90 17.29 -2.99
CA PHE A 177 46.56 16.73 -3.13
C PHE A 177 46.62 15.51 -4.05
N GLY A 178 46.69 14.32 -3.44
CA GLY A 178 46.56 13.04 -4.16
C GLY A 178 45.10 12.71 -4.44
N ILE A 179 44.84 12.03 -5.56
CA ILE A 179 43.56 11.38 -5.86
C ILE A 179 43.79 9.87 -5.79
N ALA A 180 42.99 9.16 -5.00
CA ALA A 180 43.04 7.70 -4.84
C ALA A 180 42.53 6.90 -6.07
N LEU A 181 42.70 7.45 -7.28
CA LEU A 181 42.51 6.74 -8.54
C LEU A 181 43.89 6.31 -9.07
N PRO A 182 44.03 5.10 -9.62
CA PRO A 182 45.32 4.58 -10.05
C PRO A 182 45.76 5.23 -11.37
N SER A 183 47.07 5.41 -11.54
CA SER A 183 47.65 6.11 -12.69
C SER A 183 47.18 5.56 -14.05
N TRP A 184 47.08 4.22 -14.17
CA TRP A 184 46.78 3.52 -15.41
C TRP A 184 45.43 3.88 -16.05
N ILE A 185 44.48 4.45 -15.32
CA ILE A 185 43.19 4.93 -15.87
C ILE A 185 43.37 6.25 -16.64
N VAL A 186 44.37 7.05 -16.26
CA VAL A 186 44.61 8.42 -16.76
C VAL A 186 45.84 8.49 -17.69
N GLU A 187 46.68 7.46 -17.68
CA GLU A 187 47.77 7.26 -18.64
C GLU A 187 47.27 7.30 -20.10
N LYS A 188 48.10 7.88 -20.98
CA LYS A 188 47.73 8.25 -22.36
C LYS A 188 47.23 7.08 -23.23
N GLU A 189 47.69 5.86 -22.94
CA GLU A 189 47.33 4.65 -23.69
C GLU A 189 45.89 4.20 -23.37
N ASN A 190 45.47 4.33 -22.11
CA ASN A 190 44.18 3.88 -21.62
C ASN A 190 43.13 5.01 -21.58
N SER A 191 43.54 6.26 -21.40
CA SER A 191 42.63 7.40 -21.26
C SER A 191 41.69 7.57 -22.46
N VAL A 192 42.14 7.19 -23.67
CA VAL A 192 41.31 7.16 -24.89
C VAL A 192 40.20 6.11 -24.79
N TRP A 193 40.51 4.91 -24.30
CA TRP A 193 39.53 3.83 -24.10
C TRP A 193 38.54 4.16 -22.97
N VAL A 194 39.02 4.73 -21.87
CA VAL A 194 38.19 5.18 -20.74
C VAL A 194 37.23 6.30 -21.17
N LEU A 195 37.72 7.30 -21.91
CA LEU A 195 36.90 8.37 -22.46
C LEU A 195 35.89 7.85 -23.50
N GLY A 196 36.30 6.91 -24.36
CA GLY A 196 35.42 6.24 -25.32
C GLY A 196 34.30 5.44 -24.65
N LEU A 197 34.62 4.70 -23.58
CA LEU A 197 33.63 3.98 -22.77
C LEU A 197 32.67 4.94 -22.06
N TYR A 198 33.18 6.03 -21.48
CA TYR A 198 32.37 7.08 -20.86
C TYR A 198 31.41 7.70 -21.88
N ALA A 199 31.90 8.06 -23.07
CA ALA A 199 31.08 8.58 -24.16
C ALA A 199 30.01 7.58 -24.61
N LEU A 200 30.33 6.28 -24.73
CA LEU A 200 29.36 5.24 -25.04
C LEU A 200 28.27 5.12 -23.96
N VAL A 201 28.65 5.15 -22.68
CA VAL A 201 27.69 5.08 -21.57
C VAL A 201 26.77 6.30 -21.54
N PHE A 202 27.30 7.51 -21.66
CA PHE A 202 26.50 8.74 -21.53
C PHE A 202 25.78 9.19 -22.81
N MET A 203 26.32 8.91 -24.01
CA MET A 203 25.72 9.33 -25.29
C MET A 203 24.92 8.22 -25.99
N VAL A 204 25.12 6.95 -25.63
CA VAL A 204 24.39 5.82 -26.23
C VAL A 204 23.57 5.06 -25.20
N ALA A 205 24.18 4.53 -24.14
CA ALA A 205 23.47 3.68 -23.19
C ALA A 205 22.41 4.46 -22.39
N LEU A 206 22.76 5.63 -21.84
CA LEU A 206 21.83 6.46 -21.06
C LEU A 206 20.63 6.95 -21.90
N PRO A 207 20.80 7.53 -23.11
CA PRO A 207 19.66 7.89 -23.96
C PRO A 207 18.81 6.70 -24.40
N ILE A 208 19.40 5.53 -24.66
CA ILE A 208 18.62 4.31 -24.97
C ILE A 208 17.82 3.84 -23.76
N VAL A 209 18.39 3.84 -22.55
CA VAL A 209 17.70 3.41 -21.32
C VAL A 209 16.60 4.38 -20.94
N VAL A 210 16.91 5.68 -20.88
CA VAL A 210 15.94 6.74 -20.53
C VAL A 210 14.84 6.82 -21.59
N GLY A 211 15.19 6.79 -22.89
CA GLY A 211 14.23 6.76 -23.98
C GLY A 211 13.33 5.53 -23.95
N SER A 212 13.90 4.33 -23.77
CA SER A 212 13.13 3.08 -23.68
C SER A 212 12.20 3.05 -22.47
N TRP A 213 12.62 3.60 -21.33
CA TRP A 213 11.79 3.79 -20.15
C TRP A 213 10.66 4.80 -20.43
N TRP A 214 10.98 5.97 -20.97
CA TRP A 214 10.03 7.03 -21.28
C TRP A 214 8.96 6.58 -22.29
N TYR A 215 9.36 6.09 -23.47
CA TYR A 215 8.43 5.60 -24.50
C TYR A 215 7.61 4.38 -24.08
N ARG A 216 8.02 3.67 -23.01
CA ARG A 216 7.23 2.63 -22.37
C ARG A 216 6.28 3.22 -21.33
N SER A 217 6.70 4.22 -20.55
CA SER A 217 5.91 4.84 -19.48
C SER A 217 4.75 5.69 -20.02
N ILE A 218 5.00 6.55 -21.01
CA ILE A 218 4.00 7.49 -21.57
C ILE A 218 2.80 6.82 -22.26
N ARG A 219 2.80 5.49 -22.41
CA ARG A 219 1.67 4.74 -22.99
C ARG A 219 0.60 4.39 -21.95
N TYR A 220 0.88 4.59 -20.67
CA TYR A 220 0.00 4.18 -19.58
C TYR A 220 -0.51 5.38 -18.77
N SER A 221 -1.74 5.24 -18.30
CA SER A 221 -2.34 6.06 -17.24
C SER A 221 -1.74 5.74 -15.87
N GLY A 222 -2.08 6.52 -14.83
CA GLY A 222 -1.56 6.39 -13.47
C GLY A 222 -1.77 5.00 -12.85
N ASP A 223 -2.92 4.37 -13.07
CA ASP A 223 -3.21 3.00 -12.61
C ASP A 223 -2.68 1.90 -13.56
N LYS A 224 -1.77 2.25 -14.48
CA LYS A 224 -1.07 1.35 -15.42
C LYS A 224 -1.98 0.69 -16.48
N VAL A 225 -3.09 1.33 -16.82
CA VAL A 225 -3.95 1.03 -17.99
C VAL A 225 -3.42 1.72 -19.23
N LEU A 226 -3.56 1.11 -20.41
CA LEU A 226 -3.13 1.69 -21.69
C LEU A 226 -3.99 2.91 -22.03
N LEU A 227 -3.37 4.02 -22.45
CA LEU A 227 -4.10 5.25 -22.79
C LEU A 227 -5.13 5.05 -23.92
N ASP A 228 -4.90 4.13 -24.86
CA ASP A 228 -5.90 3.78 -25.88
C ASP A 228 -7.17 3.13 -25.29
N THR A 229 -7.03 2.34 -24.22
CA THR A 229 -8.16 1.78 -23.47
C THR A 229 -8.88 2.87 -22.68
N THR A 230 -8.12 3.77 -22.03
CA THR A 230 -8.67 4.95 -21.36
C THR A 230 -9.48 5.79 -22.35
N ASN A 231 -8.91 6.15 -23.51
CA ASN A 231 -9.59 6.90 -24.58
C ASN A 231 -10.86 6.19 -25.09
N MET A 232 -10.83 4.86 -25.21
CA MET A 232 -12.00 4.06 -25.57
C MET A 232 -13.11 4.14 -24.50
N TYR A 233 -12.77 4.07 -23.22
CA TYR A 233 -13.72 4.26 -22.11
C TYR A 233 -14.35 5.65 -22.17
N TRP A 234 -13.53 6.70 -22.28
CA TRP A 234 -14.00 8.09 -22.43
C TRP A 234 -15.01 8.25 -23.58
N TYR A 235 -14.72 7.67 -24.76
CA TYR A 235 -15.65 7.69 -25.89
C TYR A 235 -16.99 7.03 -25.56
N PHE A 236 -17.01 5.82 -25.00
CA PHE A 236 -18.27 5.10 -24.77
C PHE A 236 -19.09 5.67 -23.60
N PHE A 237 -18.44 6.08 -22.50
CA PHE A 237 -19.14 6.68 -21.37
C PHE A 237 -19.72 8.06 -21.70
N HIS A 238 -19.07 8.85 -22.57
CA HIS A 238 -19.65 10.09 -23.10
C HIS A 238 -20.79 9.83 -24.11
N LYS A 239 -20.64 8.81 -24.97
CA LYS A 239 -21.63 8.46 -26.00
C LYS A 239 -22.97 7.98 -25.42
N THR A 240 -22.92 7.16 -24.37
CA THR A 240 -24.09 6.58 -23.70
C THR A 240 -24.02 6.84 -22.19
N PRO A 241 -24.61 7.94 -21.68
CA PRO A 241 -24.50 8.33 -20.28
C PRO A 241 -25.27 7.42 -19.30
N HIS A 242 -26.28 6.70 -19.76
CA HIS A 242 -26.98 5.63 -19.03
C HIS A 242 -26.56 4.28 -19.61
N MET A 243 -26.01 3.38 -18.78
CA MET A 243 -25.62 2.02 -19.21
C MET A 243 -25.88 0.95 -18.14
N ALA A 244 -26.67 -0.06 -18.54
CA ALA A 244 -26.85 -1.29 -17.77
C ALA A 244 -25.57 -2.15 -17.76
N VAL A 245 -25.37 -2.94 -16.70
CA VAL A 245 -24.18 -3.80 -16.46
C VAL A 245 -23.78 -4.64 -17.67
N LYS A 246 -24.74 -5.16 -18.45
CA LYS A 246 -24.46 -5.94 -19.69
C LYS A 246 -23.61 -5.16 -20.71
N ARG A 247 -23.82 -3.85 -20.84
CA ARG A 247 -23.05 -2.98 -21.75
C ARG A 247 -21.71 -2.57 -21.13
N VAL A 248 -21.66 -2.39 -19.81
CA VAL A 248 -20.41 -2.16 -19.05
C VAL A 248 -19.46 -3.36 -19.21
N ILE A 249 -19.97 -4.59 -19.12
CA ILE A 249 -19.18 -5.82 -19.39
C ILE A 249 -18.65 -5.86 -20.82
N MET A 250 -19.42 -5.40 -21.82
CA MET A 250 -18.93 -5.30 -23.21
C MET A 250 -17.78 -4.29 -23.34
N ILE A 251 -17.81 -3.18 -22.60
CA ILE A 251 -16.74 -2.16 -22.59
C ILE A 251 -15.49 -2.71 -21.92
N LEU A 252 -15.62 -3.36 -20.75
CA LEU A 252 -14.50 -4.04 -20.11
C LEU A 252 -13.88 -5.09 -21.05
N ALA A 253 -14.70 -5.92 -21.70
CA ALA A 253 -14.26 -6.95 -22.64
C ALA A 253 -13.65 -6.40 -23.95
N ALA A 254 -13.74 -5.09 -24.21
CA ALA A 254 -13.17 -4.46 -25.40
C ALA A 254 -11.81 -3.78 -25.14
N SER A 255 -11.30 -3.85 -23.91
CA SER A 255 -10.02 -3.25 -23.50
C SER A 255 -8.84 -3.80 -24.31
N PHE A 256 -7.94 -2.92 -24.77
CA PHE A 256 -6.82 -3.28 -25.65
C PHE A 256 -5.73 -4.11 -24.94
N GLU A 257 -5.75 -4.20 -23.61
CA GLU A 257 -4.99 -5.16 -22.79
C GLU A 257 -5.26 -6.62 -23.17
N PHE A 258 -6.40 -6.89 -23.82
CA PHE A 258 -6.77 -8.20 -24.37
C PHE A 258 -6.45 -8.35 -25.86
N GLU A 259 -5.85 -7.34 -26.50
CA GLU A 259 -5.37 -7.40 -27.88
C GLU A 259 -3.85 -7.70 -27.90
N LYS A 260 -3.46 -8.79 -28.55
CA LYS A 260 -2.07 -9.27 -28.70
C LYS A 260 -1.10 -8.22 -29.28
N ARG A 261 -1.60 -7.22 -30.00
CA ARG A 261 -0.82 -6.07 -30.52
C ARG A 261 -0.23 -5.19 -29.42
N HIS A 262 -0.93 -5.08 -28.30
CA HIS A 262 -0.54 -4.24 -27.15
C HIS A 262 0.01 -5.09 -26.00
N ASN A 263 -0.44 -6.34 -25.89
CA ASN A 263 -0.05 -7.24 -24.80
C ASN A 263 0.43 -8.62 -25.31
N ASN A 264 1.76 -8.82 -25.31
CA ASN A 264 2.41 -10.08 -25.71
C ASN A 264 2.04 -11.30 -24.82
N GLN A 265 1.35 -11.10 -23.69
CA GLN A 265 0.83 -12.20 -22.86
C GLN A 265 -0.41 -12.85 -23.47
N VAL A 266 -1.11 -12.18 -24.40
CA VAL A 266 -2.32 -12.71 -25.04
C VAL A 266 -1.94 -13.71 -26.14
N ILE A 267 -2.38 -14.95 -25.97
CA ILE A 267 -2.15 -16.02 -26.95
C ILE A 267 -3.41 -16.18 -27.83
N GLU A 268 -3.21 -16.09 -29.15
CA GLU A 268 -4.18 -16.47 -30.16
C GLU A 268 -3.84 -17.88 -30.64
N ARG A 269 -4.78 -18.83 -30.55
CA ARG A 269 -4.55 -20.24 -30.88
C ARG A 269 -5.54 -20.70 -31.96
N PRO A 270 -5.17 -21.63 -32.86
CA PRO A 270 -6.13 -22.23 -33.80
C PRO A 270 -7.32 -22.92 -33.12
N SER A 271 -7.15 -23.40 -31.88
CA SER A 271 -8.22 -23.97 -31.04
C SER A 271 -9.32 -22.96 -30.70
N ASP A 272 -8.98 -21.68 -30.61
CA ASP A 272 -9.93 -20.62 -30.20
C ASP A 272 -11.10 -20.52 -31.20
N ASN A 273 -10.85 -20.80 -32.48
CA ASN A 273 -11.85 -20.84 -33.55
C ASN A 273 -12.89 -21.97 -33.38
N VAL A 274 -12.65 -22.93 -32.49
CA VAL A 274 -13.56 -24.05 -32.19
C VAL A 274 -14.13 -23.91 -30.77
N GLU A 275 -13.26 -23.64 -29.79
CA GLU A 275 -13.65 -23.55 -28.38
C GLU A 275 -14.48 -22.29 -28.09
N VAL A 276 -14.18 -21.13 -28.69
CA VAL A 276 -14.95 -19.90 -28.45
C VAL A 276 -16.35 -19.97 -29.07
N PRO A 277 -16.57 -20.42 -30.33
CA PRO A 277 -17.92 -20.62 -30.86
C PRO A 277 -18.71 -21.77 -30.22
N ALA A 278 -18.06 -22.69 -29.50
CA ALA A 278 -18.76 -23.60 -28.58
C ALA A 278 -19.28 -22.84 -27.36
N LEU A 279 -18.40 -22.11 -26.67
CA LEU A 279 -18.73 -21.33 -25.47
C LEU A 279 -19.80 -20.25 -25.72
N ILE A 280 -19.80 -19.60 -26.90
CA ILE A 280 -20.84 -18.63 -27.28
C ILE A 280 -22.22 -19.28 -27.35
N ARG A 281 -22.34 -20.52 -27.85
CA ARG A 281 -23.62 -21.25 -27.94
C ARG A 281 -24.18 -21.64 -26.57
N GLU A 282 -23.32 -21.83 -25.57
CA GLU A 282 -23.71 -22.05 -24.17
C GLU A 282 -24.13 -20.75 -23.45
N LEU A 283 -23.83 -19.58 -24.03
CA LEU A 283 -24.02 -18.26 -23.44
C LEU A 283 -25.02 -17.40 -24.26
N PRO A 284 -26.33 -17.72 -24.26
CA PRO A 284 -27.33 -17.02 -25.10
C PRO A 284 -27.46 -15.51 -24.82
N TYR A 285 -26.98 -15.04 -23.67
CA TYR A 285 -27.01 -13.63 -23.26
C TYR A 285 -25.86 -12.78 -23.84
N LEU A 286 -24.92 -13.36 -24.60
CA LEU A 286 -23.66 -12.69 -24.98
C LEU A 286 -23.84 -11.49 -25.94
N ASN A 287 -24.98 -11.36 -26.61
CA ASN A 287 -25.23 -10.38 -27.68
C ASN A 287 -24.13 -10.41 -28.77
N GLU A 288 -23.98 -11.57 -29.40
CA GLU A 288 -23.01 -11.83 -30.48
C GLU A 288 -23.16 -10.87 -31.67
N LYS A 289 -24.40 -10.46 -31.99
CA LYS A 289 -24.75 -9.68 -33.19
C LYS A 289 -24.34 -8.19 -33.17
N CYS A 290 -23.57 -7.74 -32.18
CA CYS A 290 -23.12 -6.36 -32.09
C CYS A 290 -22.05 -6.05 -33.17
N LYS A 291 -22.39 -5.18 -34.13
CA LYS A 291 -21.50 -4.78 -35.24
C LYS A 291 -20.61 -3.56 -34.94
N GLU A 292 -20.75 -2.97 -33.76
CA GLU A 292 -20.00 -1.77 -33.36
C GLU A 292 -18.56 -2.14 -32.97
N LEU A 293 -17.58 -1.36 -33.45
CA LEU A 293 -16.18 -1.54 -33.09
C LEU A 293 -15.86 -0.79 -31.78
N PRO A 294 -14.99 -1.34 -30.90
CA PRO A 294 -14.22 -2.57 -31.08
C PRO A 294 -14.91 -3.87 -30.64
N PHE A 295 -16.16 -3.84 -30.14
CA PHE A 295 -16.88 -5.03 -29.64
C PHE A 295 -16.98 -6.19 -30.65
N ALA A 296 -17.04 -5.87 -31.95
CA ALA A 296 -17.09 -6.84 -33.03
C ALA A 296 -15.73 -7.52 -33.34
N ARG A 297 -14.61 -7.13 -32.71
CA ARG A 297 -13.28 -7.75 -32.93
C ARG A 297 -13.20 -9.11 -32.21
N SER A 298 -12.52 -10.07 -32.84
CA SER A 298 -12.38 -11.45 -32.34
C SER A 298 -11.80 -11.55 -30.93
N TYR A 299 -10.82 -10.71 -30.56
CA TYR A 299 -10.28 -10.70 -29.20
C TYR A 299 -11.32 -10.25 -28.17
N SER A 300 -12.17 -9.26 -28.52
CA SER A 300 -13.20 -8.74 -27.62
C SER A 300 -14.33 -9.75 -27.47
N LEU A 301 -14.69 -10.44 -28.55
CA LEU A 301 -15.64 -11.55 -28.53
C LEU A 301 -15.14 -12.71 -27.65
N LYS A 302 -13.85 -13.10 -27.78
CA LYS A 302 -13.17 -14.09 -26.93
C LYS A 302 -13.18 -13.67 -25.46
N ALA A 303 -12.72 -12.45 -25.15
CA ALA A 303 -12.69 -11.92 -23.80
C ALA A 303 -14.08 -11.84 -23.15
N ARG A 304 -15.09 -11.40 -23.91
CA ARG A 304 -16.50 -11.34 -23.47
C ARG A 304 -17.07 -12.73 -23.17
N ALA A 305 -16.82 -13.72 -24.02
CA ALA A 305 -17.23 -15.10 -23.80
C ALA A 305 -16.59 -15.68 -22.51
N ILE A 306 -15.29 -15.47 -22.33
CA ILE A 306 -14.55 -15.94 -21.15
C ILE A 306 -15.01 -15.22 -19.86
N LEU A 307 -15.28 -13.92 -19.91
CA LEU A 307 -15.88 -13.16 -18.80
C LEU A 307 -17.24 -13.74 -18.40
N HIS A 308 -18.17 -13.91 -19.36
CA HIS A 308 -19.48 -14.47 -19.04
C HIS A 308 -19.42 -15.94 -18.59
N ALA A 309 -18.45 -16.73 -19.06
CA ALA A 309 -18.18 -18.08 -18.57
C ALA A 309 -17.69 -18.08 -17.11
N HIS A 310 -16.77 -17.19 -16.76
CA HIS A 310 -16.28 -16.99 -15.39
C HIS A 310 -17.40 -16.61 -14.42
N LEU A 311 -18.18 -15.56 -14.75
CA LEU A 311 -19.30 -15.11 -13.93
C LEU A 311 -20.39 -16.20 -13.79
N SER A 312 -20.54 -17.06 -14.79
CA SER A 312 -21.47 -18.20 -14.77
C SER A 312 -20.87 -19.49 -14.17
N ARG A 313 -19.60 -19.46 -13.75
CA ARG A 313 -18.82 -20.59 -13.21
C ARG A 313 -18.75 -21.82 -14.14
N ILE A 314 -18.73 -21.59 -15.46
CA ILE A 314 -18.55 -22.65 -16.47
C ILE A 314 -17.07 -23.12 -16.45
N PRO A 315 -16.81 -24.45 -16.45
CA PRO A 315 -15.45 -24.98 -16.55
C PRO A 315 -14.91 -24.82 -17.99
N LEU A 316 -13.64 -24.41 -18.11
CA LEU A 316 -12.94 -24.27 -19.39
C LEU A 316 -11.82 -25.32 -19.50
N ASN A 317 -11.31 -25.52 -20.72
CA ASN A 317 -10.18 -26.40 -20.97
C ASN A 317 -8.92 -25.86 -20.25
N PRO A 318 -8.31 -26.61 -19.31
CA PRO A 318 -7.23 -26.12 -18.45
C PRO A 318 -5.96 -25.74 -19.21
N ASN A 319 -5.76 -26.28 -20.41
CA ASN A 319 -4.55 -26.07 -21.21
C ASN A 319 -4.70 -24.93 -22.24
N THR A 320 -5.91 -24.45 -22.48
CA THR A 320 -6.22 -23.39 -23.47
C THR A 320 -6.90 -22.18 -22.83
N LEU A 321 -8.23 -22.10 -22.90
CA LEU A 321 -9.02 -20.93 -22.50
C LEU A 321 -8.96 -20.64 -20.99
N GLU A 322 -8.60 -21.60 -20.15
CA GLU A 322 -8.39 -21.37 -18.72
C GLU A 322 -7.21 -20.42 -18.44
N ILE A 323 -6.13 -20.53 -19.23
CA ILE A 323 -4.96 -19.65 -19.12
C ILE A 323 -5.36 -18.23 -19.54
N ASP A 324 -6.18 -18.11 -20.59
CA ASP A 324 -6.72 -16.83 -21.03
C ASP A 324 -7.71 -16.25 -19.99
N ARG A 325 -8.52 -17.10 -19.33
CA ARG A 325 -9.38 -16.69 -18.19
C ARG A 325 -8.56 -16.10 -17.06
N GLN A 326 -7.48 -16.76 -16.65
CA GLN A 326 -6.60 -16.26 -15.60
C GLN A 326 -5.95 -14.93 -16.00
N LEU A 327 -5.48 -14.79 -17.25
CA LEU A 327 -4.94 -13.52 -17.77
C LEU A 327 -5.98 -12.39 -17.76
N ILE A 328 -7.21 -12.66 -18.20
CA ILE A 328 -8.29 -11.66 -18.25
C ILE A 328 -8.70 -11.28 -16.82
N MET A 329 -8.99 -12.25 -15.95
CA MET A 329 -9.42 -11.96 -14.56
C MET A 329 -8.37 -11.15 -13.82
N ARG A 330 -7.08 -11.48 -13.97
CA ARG A 330 -5.94 -10.73 -13.43
C ARG A 330 -5.97 -9.24 -13.83
N LYS A 331 -6.44 -8.92 -15.03
CA LYS A 331 -6.46 -7.54 -15.55
C LYS A 331 -7.71 -6.76 -15.14
N CYS A 332 -8.83 -7.42 -14.87
CA CYS A 332 -10.11 -6.76 -14.66
C CYS A 332 -10.16 -5.73 -13.52
N PRO A 333 -9.64 -5.95 -12.29
CA PRO A 333 -9.84 -5.01 -11.18
C PRO A 333 -9.29 -3.60 -11.46
N TYR A 334 -8.07 -3.49 -12.02
CA TYR A 334 -7.49 -2.19 -12.34
C TYR A 334 -8.19 -1.52 -13.55
N LEU A 335 -8.66 -2.32 -14.53
CA LEU A 335 -9.47 -1.81 -15.64
C LEU A 335 -10.80 -1.24 -15.14
N ILE A 336 -11.46 -1.91 -14.19
CA ILE A 336 -12.72 -1.45 -13.58
C ILE A 336 -12.50 -0.19 -12.74
N GLN A 337 -11.38 -0.10 -12.00
CA GLN A 337 -11.01 1.14 -11.30
C GLN A 337 -10.87 2.31 -12.28
N GLU A 338 -10.18 2.12 -13.41
CA GLU A 338 -10.05 3.16 -14.44
C GLU A 338 -11.37 3.46 -15.18
N MET A 339 -12.29 2.49 -15.32
CA MET A 339 -13.66 2.78 -15.79
C MET A 339 -14.40 3.70 -14.81
N VAL A 340 -14.31 3.45 -13.50
CA VAL A 340 -14.88 4.31 -12.44
C VAL A 340 -14.25 5.71 -12.48
N SER A 341 -12.92 5.81 -12.59
CA SER A 341 -12.20 7.07 -12.76
C SER A 341 -12.65 7.84 -14.01
N CYS A 342 -12.75 7.19 -15.17
CA CYS A 342 -13.22 7.82 -16.41
C CYS A 342 -14.64 8.38 -16.29
N VAL A 343 -15.59 7.63 -15.71
CA VAL A 343 -16.96 8.12 -15.50
C VAL A 343 -16.99 9.28 -14.51
N SER A 344 -16.21 9.21 -13.42
CA SER A 344 -16.15 10.30 -12.45
C SER A 344 -15.57 11.59 -13.06
N HIS A 345 -14.51 11.50 -13.87
CA HIS A 345 -13.95 12.67 -14.55
C HIS A 345 -14.91 13.25 -15.60
N LEU A 346 -15.67 12.42 -16.32
CA LEU A 346 -16.74 12.87 -17.22
C LEU A 346 -17.83 13.66 -16.47
N ILE A 347 -18.24 13.19 -15.28
CA ILE A 347 -19.21 13.90 -14.42
C ILE A 347 -18.65 15.27 -14.00
N MET A 348 -17.40 15.34 -13.54
CA MET A 348 -16.78 16.62 -13.14
C MET A 348 -16.65 17.60 -14.31
N LEU A 349 -16.39 17.14 -15.53
CA LEU A 349 -16.36 17.98 -16.74
C LEU A 349 -17.75 18.45 -17.18
N ALA A 350 -18.80 17.67 -16.92
CA ALA A 350 -20.18 18.08 -17.14
C ALA A 350 -20.60 19.19 -16.14
N TYR A 351 -20.23 19.08 -14.85
CA TYR A 351 -20.42 20.18 -13.89
C TYR A 351 -19.64 21.44 -14.28
N ALA A 352 -18.42 21.30 -14.78
CA ALA A 352 -17.63 22.40 -15.34
C ALA A 352 -18.20 22.95 -16.68
N ARG A 353 -19.38 22.49 -17.12
CA ARG A 353 -20.07 22.85 -18.38
C ARG A 353 -19.25 22.64 -19.66
N LYS A 354 -18.16 21.86 -19.59
CA LYS A 354 -17.34 21.49 -20.76
C LYS A 354 -17.99 20.39 -21.59
N ILE A 355 -18.96 19.66 -21.01
CA ILE A 355 -19.67 18.54 -21.64
C ILE A 355 -21.18 18.73 -21.43
N GLN A 356 -21.98 18.54 -22.48
CA GLN A 356 -23.44 18.72 -22.48
C GLN A 356 -24.22 17.51 -21.92
N ARG A 357 -23.57 16.34 -21.79
CA ARG A 357 -24.17 15.09 -21.32
C ARG A 357 -23.56 14.69 -19.98
N LEU A 358 -24.39 14.69 -18.93
CA LEU A 358 -24.02 14.17 -17.61
C LEU A 358 -24.19 12.63 -17.59
N PRO A 359 -23.16 11.84 -17.26
CA PRO A 359 -23.32 10.41 -16.97
C PRO A 359 -24.18 10.18 -15.73
N SER A 360 -25.07 9.19 -15.75
CA SER A 360 -25.92 8.86 -14.59
C SER A 360 -25.14 8.13 -13.50
N ILE A 361 -25.60 8.26 -12.25
CA ILE A 361 -25.05 7.50 -11.13
C ILE A 361 -25.12 5.98 -11.34
N GLU A 362 -26.19 5.46 -11.96
CA GLU A 362 -26.27 4.01 -12.26
C GLU A 362 -25.10 3.54 -13.13
N THR A 363 -24.59 4.37 -14.03
CA THR A 363 -23.47 3.99 -14.91
C THR A 363 -22.17 3.80 -14.12
N ILE A 364 -21.83 4.70 -13.18
CA ILE A 364 -20.64 4.53 -12.32
C ILE A 364 -20.85 3.41 -11.30
N GLU A 365 -22.07 3.27 -10.77
CA GLU A 365 -22.45 2.18 -9.87
C GLU A 365 -22.38 0.80 -10.53
N ASN A 366 -22.79 0.68 -11.79
CA ASN A 366 -22.70 -0.53 -12.59
C ASN A 366 -21.24 -0.88 -12.98
N CYS A 367 -20.34 0.10 -13.00
CA CYS A 367 -18.90 -0.15 -13.07
C CYS A 367 -18.39 -0.73 -11.74
N MET A 368 -18.74 -0.11 -10.61
CA MET A 368 -18.35 -0.60 -9.27
C MET A 368 -18.84 -2.04 -9.02
N LYS A 369 -20.12 -2.36 -9.33
CA LYS A 369 -20.69 -3.72 -9.19
C LYS A 369 -19.86 -4.80 -9.90
N LEU A 370 -19.17 -4.45 -10.99
CA LEU A 370 -18.46 -5.42 -11.82
C LEU A 370 -17.20 -5.98 -11.15
N SER A 371 -16.58 -5.25 -10.21
CA SER A 371 -15.38 -5.74 -9.51
C SER A 371 -15.66 -6.92 -8.57
N PRO A 372 -16.61 -6.85 -7.61
CA PRO A 372 -16.91 -7.98 -6.75
C PRO A 372 -17.56 -9.15 -7.54
N MET A 373 -18.29 -8.85 -8.63
CA MET A 373 -18.75 -9.86 -9.59
C MET A 373 -17.59 -10.68 -10.19
N VAL A 374 -16.52 -10.02 -10.64
CA VAL A 374 -15.32 -10.70 -11.17
C VAL A 374 -14.54 -11.41 -10.07
N ILE A 375 -14.33 -10.77 -8.91
CA ILE A 375 -13.52 -11.32 -7.81
C ILE A 375 -14.18 -12.55 -7.16
N GLN A 376 -15.51 -12.56 -7.01
CA GLN A 376 -16.27 -13.70 -6.47
C GLN A 376 -16.76 -14.69 -7.55
N GLY A 377 -16.58 -14.36 -8.84
CA GLY A 377 -17.08 -15.15 -9.97
C GLY A 377 -18.58 -15.36 -9.90
N LEU A 378 -19.35 -14.28 -9.87
CA LEU A 378 -20.82 -14.28 -9.72
C LEU A 378 -21.47 -13.28 -10.69
N ARG A 379 -22.67 -13.62 -11.17
CA ARG A 379 -23.53 -12.68 -11.92
C ARG A 379 -24.36 -11.85 -10.96
N GLU A 380 -24.75 -10.65 -11.41
CA GLU A 380 -25.70 -9.75 -10.74
C GLU A 380 -26.99 -10.43 -10.27
N SER A 381 -27.51 -11.41 -11.03
CA SER A 381 -28.72 -12.17 -10.67
C SER A 381 -28.49 -13.42 -9.81
N GLU A 382 -27.25 -13.67 -9.34
CA GLU A 382 -26.94 -14.76 -8.40
C GLU A 382 -26.88 -14.22 -6.96
N HIS A 383 -27.36 -15.02 -6.01
CA HIS A 383 -27.56 -14.60 -4.62
C HIS A 383 -26.24 -14.45 -3.83
N PRO A 384 -26.05 -13.42 -2.97
CA PRO A 384 -24.78 -13.17 -2.26
C PRO A 384 -24.19 -14.38 -1.51
N LEU A 385 -25.05 -15.22 -0.89
CA LEU A 385 -24.65 -16.47 -0.23
C LEU A 385 -23.81 -17.42 -1.12
N MET A 386 -23.90 -17.31 -2.45
CA MET A 386 -23.12 -18.12 -3.41
C MET A 386 -21.61 -17.77 -3.44
N GLN A 387 -21.16 -16.74 -2.71
CA GLN A 387 -19.74 -16.46 -2.48
C GLN A 387 -19.09 -17.39 -1.41
N LEU A 388 -19.91 -18.03 -0.58
CA LEU A 388 -19.44 -19.00 0.42
C LEU A 388 -18.99 -20.31 -0.26
N PRO A 389 -17.94 -20.98 0.25
CA PRO A 389 -17.48 -22.26 -0.32
C PRO A 389 -18.58 -23.33 -0.22
N HIS A 390 -18.56 -24.32 -1.12
CA HIS A 390 -19.51 -25.44 -1.15
C HIS A 390 -21.02 -25.08 -1.25
N MET A 391 -21.38 -23.80 -1.47
CA MET A 391 -22.78 -23.39 -1.55
C MET A 391 -23.43 -23.79 -2.88
N THR A 392 -24.44 -24.66 -2.84
CA THR A 392 -25.22 -25.07 -4.01
C THR A 392 -26.52 -24.26 -4.13
N LYS A 393 -27.06 -24.17 -5.36
CA LYS A 393 -28.32 -23.45 -5.62
C LYS A 393 -29.52 -24.07 -4.89
N GLU A 394 -29.48 -25.38 -4.67
CA GLU A 394 -30.45 -26.15 -3.86
C GLU A 394 -30.35 -25.82 -2.38
N LEU A 395 -29.13 -25.80 -1.82
CA LEU A 395 -28.90 -25.47 -0.41
C LEU A 395 -29.38 -24.04 -0.12
N ARG A 396 -29.02 -23.09 -0.98
CA ARG A 396 -29.55 -21.71 -0.94
C ARG A 396 -31.08 -21.65 -1.02
N ALA A 397 -31.72 -22.51 -1.83
CA ALA A 397 -33.19 -22.59 -1.89
C ALA A 397 -33.82 -23.16 -0.60
N HIS A 398 -33.17 -24.15 0.04
CA HIS A 398 -33.57 -24.68 1.35
C HIS A 398 -33.42 -23.62 2.46
N LEU A 399 -32.30 -22.89 2.48
CA LEU A 399 -32.03 -21.79 3.41
C LEU A 399 -33.12 -20.72 3.34
N ALA A 400 -33.39 -20.20 2.13
CA ALA A 400 -34.41 -19.18 1.91
C ALA A 400 -35.83 -19.66 2.30
N ARG A 401 -36.21 -20.89 1.93
CA ARG A 401 -37.56 -21.42 2.23
C ARG A 401 -37.80 -21.75 3.71
N LYS A 402 -36.78 -22.25 4.43
CA LYS A 402 -36.95 -22.76 5.81
C LYS A 402 -36.55 -21.77 6.89
N TYR A 403 -35.58 -20.89 6.62
CA TYR A 403 -35.02 -19.95 7.61
C TYR A 403 -35.12 -18.48 7.18
N ASN A 404 -35.67 -18.18 5.99
CA ASN A 404 -35.81 -16.84 5.40
C ASN A 404 -34.49 -16.02 5.37
N THR A 405 -33.32 -16.70 5.40
CA THR A 405 -32.01 -16.04 5.32
C THR A 405 -31.78 -15.52 3.90
N ARG A 406 -31.86 -14.20 3.72
CA ARG A 406 -31.60 -13.48 2.47
C ARG A 406 -30.16 -12.99 2.43
N ASN A 407 -29.67 -12.43 3.54
CA ASN A 407 -28.35 -11.81 3.62
C ASN A 407 -27.33 -12.64 4.42
N LEU A 408 -26.04 -12.37 4.20
CA LEU A 408 -24.91 -13.07 4.86
C LEU A 408 -24.95 -12.87 6.39
N GLN A 409 -25.27 -11.66 6.85
CA GLN A 409 -25.45 -11.33 8.27
C GLN A 409 -26.54 -12.21 8.92
N GLN A 410 -27.68 -12.40 8.25
CA GLN A 410 -28.78 -13.23 8.74
C GLN A 410 -28.39 -14.72 8.85
N LEU A 411 -27.46 -15.21 8.02
CA LEU A 411 -26.88 -16.56 8.15
C LEU A 411 -25.86 -16.66 9.30
N ALA A 412 -25.11 -15.58 9.58
CA ALA A 412 -24.19 -15.50 10.71
C ALA A 412 -24.93 -15.49 12.06
N GLN A 413 -26.02 -14.74 12.15
CA GLN A 413 -26.91 -14.61 13.32
C GLN A 413 -27.67 -15.89 13.70
N LEU A 414 -27.72 -16.91 12.83
CA LEU A 414 -28.31 -18.21 13.19
C LEU A 414 -27.52 -18.88 14.32
N LYS A 415 -28.22 -19.23 15.40
CA LYS A 415 -27.70 -20.05 16.50
C LYS A 415 -26.99 -21.31 15.96
N PRO A 416 -25.87 -21.75 16.57
CA PRO A 416 -24.97 -22.76 15.98
C PRO A 416 -25.69 -24.06 15.60
N ASP A 417 -26.59 -24.57 16.45
CA ASP A 417 -27.35 -25.80 16.19
C ASP A 417 -28.31 -25.65 15.00
N SER A 418 -28.96 -24.48 14.91
CA SER A 418 -29.82 -24.13 13.78
C SER A 418 -29.00 -23.97 12.50
N ARG A 419 -27.80 -23.39 12.59
CA ARG A 419 -26.87 -23.21 11.46
C ARG A 419 -26.32 -24.55 10.94
N ARG A 420 -25.92 -25.48 11.81
CA ARG A 420 -25.56 -26.86 11.40
C ARG A 420 -26.76 -27.61 10.81
N THR A 421 -27.94 -27.47 11.40
CA THR A 421 -29.19 -28.07 10.88
C THR A 421 -29.64 -27.46 9.53
N ALA A 422 -29.33 -26.18 9.29
CA ALA A 422 -29.59 -25.48 8.04
C ALA A 422 -28.63 -25.95 6.92
N LEU A 423 -27.36 -26.14 7.27
CA LEU A 423 -26.27 -26.61 6.40
C LEU A 423 -26.04 -28.13 6.48
N ARG A 424 -27.08 -28.91 6.81
CA ARG A 424 -27.01 -30.37 7.05
C ARG A 424 -26.53 -31.24 5.89
N SER A 425 -26.50 -30.69 4.67
CA SER A 425 -26.01 -31.38 3.46
C SER A 425 -24.48 -31.29 3.29
N LEU A 426 -23.79 -30.55 4.16
CA LEU A 426 -22.35 -30.39 4.15
C LEU A 426 -21.69 -31.33 5.17
N ASN A 427 -20.59 -31.98 4.76
CA ASN A 427 -19.69 -32.71 5.66
C ASN A 427 -19.06 -31.76 6.69
N GLU A 428 -18.52 -32.27 7.80
CA GLU A 428 -17.96 -31.40 8.85
C GLU A 428 -16.84 -30.48 8.34
N GLU A 429 -15.94 -30.97 7.50
CA GLU A 429 -14.88 -30.15 6.86
C GLU A 429 -15.46 -29.02 5.99
N GLN A 430 -16.52 -29.31 5.24
CA GLN A 430 -17.20 -28.36 4.36
C GLN A 430 -17.97 -27.32 5.18
N TYR A 431 -18.65 -27.75 6.25
CA TYR A 431 -19.31 -26.87 7.20
C TYR A 431 -18.32 -25.97 7.94
N HIS A 432 -17.17 -26.51 8.36
CA HIS A 432 -16.08 -25.75 8.97
C HIS A 432 -15.52 -24.71 8.01
N ASN A 433 -15.21 -25.08 6.75
CA ASN A 433 -14.80 -24.12 5.72
C ASN A 433 -15.85 -23.01 5.50
N VAL A 434 -17.16 -23.33 5.49
CA VAL A 434 -18.23 -22.32 5.37
C VAL A 434 -18.28 -21.39 6.57
N VAL A 435 -18.31 -21.91 7.79
CA VAL A 435 -18.41 -21.11 9.02
C VAL A 435 -17.18 -20.23 9.20
N LYS A 436 -16.00 -20.75 8.88
CA LYS A 436 -14.72 -20.03 8.93
C LYS A 436 -14.67 -18.86 7.96
N VAL A 437 -15.00 -19.09 6.69
CA VAL A 437 -15.08 -18.01 5.69
C VAL A 437 -16.16 -17.00 6.06
N LEU A 438 -17.34 -17.47 6.51
CA LEU A 438 -18.43 -16.60 6.99
C LEU A 438 -17.99 -15.72 8.17
N GLY A 439 -17.11 -16.22 9.06
CA GLY A 439 -16.58 -15.44 10.18
C GLY A 439 -15.49 -14.43 9.79
N GLN A 440 -14.71 -14.74 8.73
CA GLN A 440 -13.67 -13.86 8.16
C GLN A 440 -14.23 -12.70 7.34
N LEU A 441 -15.48 -12.79 6.85
CA LEU A 441 -16.13 -11.71 6.11
C LEU A 441 -16.21 -10.41 6.94
N PRO A 442 -16.07 -9.24 6.31
CA PRO A 442 -16.09 -7.96 7.01
C PRO A 442 -17.49 -7.59 7.47
N LEU A 443 -17.57 -7.02 8.66
CA LEU A 443 -18.73 -6.28 9.17
C LEU A 443 -18.28 -4.84 9.44
N ILE A 444 -18.69 -3.90 8.59
CA ILE A 444 -18.28 -2.50 8.73
C ILE A 444 -19.32 -1.70 9.52
N ASP A 445 -18.85 -1.08 10.59
CA ASP A 445 -19.51 0.08 11.18
C ASP A 445 -19.19 1.32 10.36
N PHE A 446 -20.12 1.64 9.45
CA PHE A 446 -20.18 2.89 8.71
C PHE A 446 -20.89 3.94 9.56
N SER A 447 -20.28 5.12 9.67
CA SER A 447 -20.85 6.32 10.30
C SER A 447 -20.33 7.58 9.60
N MET A 448 -20.99 8.71 9.78
CA MET A 448 -20.57 9.99 9.21
C MET A 448 -20.75 11.13 10.22
N LYS A 449 -19.95 12.19 10.04
CA LYS A 449 -20.12 13.51 10.65
C LYS A 449 -20.06 14.55 9.54
N CYS A 450 -20.76 15.66 9.70
CA CYS A 450 -20.81 16.77 8.76
C CYS A 450 -20.25 18.00 9.48
N GLU A 451 -19.18 18.59 8.95
CA GLU A 451 -18.51 19.77 9.51
C GLU A 451 -18.23 20.79 8.40
N VAL A 452 -18.57 22.06 8.63
CA VAL A 452 -18.02 23.18 7.86
C VAL A 452 -16.74 23.61 8.57
N VAL A 453 -15.62 23.60 7.85
CA VAL A 453 -14.28 23.81 8.44
C VAL A 453 -13.89 25.29 8.44
N ASP A 454 -14.58 26.10 7.65
CA ASP A 454 -14.18 27.46 7.29
C ASP A 454 -15.20 28.53 7.77
N ASP A 455 -16.21 28.16 8.58
CA ASP A 455 -17.23 29.04 9.20
C ASP A 455 -17.11 28.99 10.73
N GLU A 456 -17.31 30.12 11.42
CA GLU A 456 -17.28 30.25 12.91
C GLU A 456 -18.22 29.26 13.63
N ASN A 457 -19.31 28.86 12.96
CA ASN A 457 -20.28 27.91 13.46
C ASN A 457 -20.19 26.60 12.66
N SER A 458 -19.22 25.74 12.99
CA SER A 458 -18.89 24.49 12.27
C SER A 458 -20.06 23.51 12.02
N ASN A 459 -21.16 23.66 12.76
CA ASN A 459 -22.41 22.88 12.65
C ASN A 459 -23.50 23.54 11.77
N VAL A 460 -23.29 24.78 11.30
CA VAL A 460 -24.24 25.53 10.46
C VAL A 460 -23.75 25.50 9.02
N VAL A 461 -24.63 25.11 8.09
CA VAL A 461 -24.29 25.02 6.66
C VAL A 461 -24.87 26.23 5.93
N THR A 462 -23.99 27.13 5.51
CA THR A 462 -24.33 28.32 4.71
C THR A 462 -24.41 27.99 3.21
N ALA A 463 -25.27 28.69 2.48
CA ALA A 463 -25.49 28.42 1.05
C ALA A 463 -24.22 28.68 0.21
N GLY A 464 -23.76 27.66 -0.52
CA GLY A 464 -22.53 27.71 -1.33
C GLY A 464 -21.22 27.37 -0.61
N ALA A 465 -21.20 27.18 0.72
CA ALA A 465 -19.99 26.80 1.46
C ALA A 465 -19.45 25.40 1.12
N ILE A 466 -18.19 25.12 1.50
CA ILE A 466 -17.56 23.81 1.29
C ILE A 466 -17.84 22.90 2.49
N VAL A 467 -18.83 22.01 2.32
CA VAL A 467 -19.20 21.03 3.33
C VAL A 467 -18.19 19.88 3.33
N THR A 468 -17.63 19.57 4.51
CA THR A 468 -16.75 18.41 4.72
C THR A 468 -17.53 17.32 5.44
N VAL A 469 -17.71 16.17 4.78
CA VAL A 469 -18.32 14.98 5.38
C VAL A 469 -17.20 14.03 5.77
N THR A 470 -16.93 13.95 7.07
CA THR A 470 -15.98 13.01 7.65
C THR A 470 -16.68 11.66 7.86
N VAL A 471 -16.38 10.71 6.97
CA VAL A 471 -16.81 9.32 7.03
C VAL A 471 -15.85 8.53 7.92
N GLU A 472 -16.42 7.84 8.91
CA GLU A 472 -15.68 6.95 9.82
C GLU A 472 -16.09 5.49 9.55
N LEU A 473 -15.09 4.66 9.24
CA LEU A 473 -15.24 3.24 8.92
C LEU A 473 -14.50 2.39 9.96
N VAL A 474 -15.23 1.57 10.72
CA VAL A 474 -14.64 0.59 11.65
C VAL A 474 -14.91 -0.84 11.17
N ARG A 475 -13.86 -1.63 10.99
CA ARG A 475 -13.90 -3.00 10.41
C ARG A 475 -13.89 -4.06 11.52
N ARG A 476 -15.05 -4.65 11.79
CA ARG A 476 -15.22 -5.85 12.62
C ARG A 476 -15.23 -7.12 11.76
N SER A 477 -15.23 -8.28 12.40
CA SER A 477 -15.32 -9.58 11.73
C SER A 477 -16.71 -10.17 11.91
N MET A 478 -17.25 -10.85 10.90
CA MET A 478 -18.62 -11.38 10.95
C MET A 478 -18.80 -12.57 11.92
N SER A 479 -17.70 -13.09 12.50
CA SER A 479 -17.70 -13.93 13.70
C SER A 479 -18.46 -13.32 14.87
N ASP A 480 -18.43 -12.00 14.99
CA ASP A 480 -18.93 -11.27 16.16
C ASP A 480 -20.48 -11.33 16.23
N LEU A 481 -21.13 -11.72 15.13
CA LEU A 481 -22.58 -11.95 15.04
C LEU A 481 -23.01 -13.40 15.37
N PHE A 482 -22.09 -14.30 15.72
CA PHE A 482 -22.37 -15.75 15.82
C PHE A 482 -23.21 -16.12 17.07
N GLY A 483 -24.53 -15.99 16.92
CA GLY A 483 -25.52 -16.27 17.97
C GLY A 483 -26.27 -15.02 18.46
N ASP A 484 -25.82 -13.82 18.04
CA ASP A 484 -26.33 -12.54 18.45
C ASP A 484 -27.64 -12.18 17.73
N THR A 485 -28.75 -12.72 18.24
CA THR A 485 -30.11 -12.48 17.71
C THR A 485 -30.65 -11.06 17.96
N HIS A 486 -29.86 -10.17 18.55
CA HIS A 486 -30.23 -8.77 18.84
C HIS A 486 -29.59 -7.74 17.90
N ALA A 487 -28.59 -8.12 17.11
CA ALA A 487 -27.92 -7.22 16.18
C ALA A 487 -28.88 -6.81 15.04
N ARG A 488 -29.22 -5.51 14.97
CA ARG A 488 -30.09 -4.97 13.91
C ARG A 488 -29.33 -4.85 12.59
N GLU A 489 -29.96 -5.30 11.51
CA GLU A 489 -29.48 -5.11 10.15
C GLU A 489 -29.49 -3.61 9.79
N LYS A 490 -28.39 -3.11 9.21
CA LYS A 490 -28.29 -1.74 8.69
C LYS A 490 -28.90 -1.66 7.29
N GLN A 491 -29.27 -0.45 6.86
CA GLN A 491 -29.87 -0.23 5.55
C GLN A 491 -28.86 -0.51 4.42
N GLY A 492 -29.02 -1.67 3.78
CA GLY A 492 -28.33 -2.01 2.54
C GLY A 492 -28.98 -1.33 1.34
N ILE A 493 -28.26 -1.31 0.21
CA ILE A 493 -28.75 -0.70 -1.04
C ILE A 493 -29.86 -1.57 -1.64
N THR A 494 -31.11 -1.08 -1.61
CA THR A 494 -32.20 -1.66 -2.41
C THR A 494 -32.08 -1.22 -3.86
N GLU A 495 -31.73 -2.16 -4.74
CA GLU A 495 -31.74 -1.92 -6.18
C GLU A 495 -33.20 -1.77 -6.68
N SER A 496 -33.49 -0.66 -7.36
CA SER A 496 -34.78 -0.39 -8.00
C SER A 496 -34.98 -1.34 -9.18
N ASN A 497 -35.65 -2.46 -8.92
CA ASN A 497 -35.81 -3.54 -9.88
C ASN A 497 -36.89 -3.21 -10.94
N GLU A 498 -36.50 -2.50 -11.99
CA GLU A 498 -37.36 -2.18 -13.14
C GLU A 498 -37.83 -3.45 -13.86
N ASN A 499 -39.00 -3.95 -13.48
CA ASN A 499 -39.87 -4.73 -14.35
C ASN A 499 -41.27 -4.12 -14.26
N GLY A 500 -41.63 -3.32 -15.26
CA GLY A 500 -43.02 -2.94 -15.46
C GLY A 500 -43.80 -4.17 -15.93
N ASP A 501 -44.86 -4.53 -15.19
CA ASP A 501 -45.90 -5.42 -15.67
C ASP A 501 -47.21 -4.62 -15.69
N THR A 502 -47.85 -4.55 -16.85
CA THR A 502 -49.02 -3.71 -17.08
C THR A 502 -50.29 -4.50 -16.80
N GLY A 503 -51.04 -4.12 -15.77
CA GLY A 503 -52.36 -4.65 -15.47
C GLY A 503 -53.29 -3.55 -14.97
N ASP A 504 -54.19 -3.11 -15.83
CA ASP A 504 -55.23 -2.12 -15.52
C ASP A 504 -56.27 -2.70 -14.54
N GLY A 505 -56.98 -1.82 -13.81
CA GLY A 505 -58.07 -2.26 -12.92
C GLY A 505 -58.57 -1.23 -11.91
N ASP A 506 -59.16 -0.15 -12.42
CA ASP A 506 -60.22 0.69 -11.81
C ASP A 506 -59.98 1.38 -10.43
N ALA A 507 -60.51 2.57 -10.16
CA ALA A 507 -61.35 3.45 -10.99
C ALA A 507 -62.31 4.35 -10.18
N ASP A 508 -62.39 4.18 -8.85
CA ASP A 508 -63.38 4.83 -7.98
C ASP A 508 -62.70 5.64 -6.87
N GLY A 509 -63.17 6.87 -6.65
CA GLY A 509 -62.75 7.69 -5.50
C GLY A 509 -63.68 8.87 -5.23
N GLU A 510 -64.01 9.07 -3.96
CA GLU A 510 -64.61 10.29 -3.39
C GLU A 510 -63.92 10.53 -2.02
N LEU A 511 -63.38 11.73 -1.76
CA LEU A 511 -64.00 12.86 -1.05
C LEU A 511 -64.39 12.53 0.42
N GLU A 512 -64.05 13.32 1.45
CA GLU A 512 -63.34 14.61 1.48
C GLU A 512 -62.78 14.98 2.87
N ALA A 513 -61.96 16.04 2.90
CA ALA A 513 -61.85 17.10 3.93
C ALA A 513 -61.41 16.84 5.40
N THR A 514 -60.54 17.74 5.85
CA THR A 514 -60.24 18.20 7.24
C THR A 514 -59.77 17.15 8.27
N ASP A 515 -58.58 17.23 8.86
CA ASP A 515 -57.87 18.35 9.53
C ASP A 515 -58.47 18.72 10.89
N ASP A 516 -57.74 18.37 11.97
CA ASP A 516 -57.53 19.25 13.12
C ASP A 516 -56.34 18.76 13.98
N GLN A 517 -55.72 19.66 14.75
CA GLN A 517 -54.55 19.36 15.58
C GLN A 517 -54.86 19.24 17.07
N LYS A 518 -54.01 18.48 17.79
CA LYS A 518 -53.74 18.57 19.25
C LYS A 518 -54.94 18.58 20.21
N GLN A 519 -54.95 17.60 21.11
CA GLN A 519 -54.72 17.97 22.52
C GLN A 519 -54.00 16.89 23.34
N GLU A 520 -53.57 17.27 24.53
CA GLU A 520 -52.47 16.63 25.26
C GLU A 520 -52.88 15.86 26.53
N VAL A 521 -52.13 14.79 26.78
CA VAL A 521 -51.59 14.38 28.10
C VAL A 521 -52.58 14.16 29.27
N LYS A 522 -52.64 12.90 29.74
CA LYS A 522 -52.22 12.58 31.13
C LYS A 522 -51.84 11.11 31.36
N VAL A 523 -51.02 10.91 32.38
CA VAL A 523 -50.26 9.67 32.66
C VAL A 523 -50.68 9.04 34.00
N LYS A 524 -50.79 7.70 34.03
CA LYS A 524 -50.40 6.76 35.13
C LYS A 524 -50.60 5.32 34.60
N LYS A 525 -49.67 4.37 34.78
CA LYS A 525 -49.37 3.58 36.01
C LYS A 525 -50.64 2.92 36.60
N GLN A 526 -50.68 1.64 36.97
CA GLN A 526 -49.60 0.66 37.21
C GLN A 526 -50.15 -0.78 37.23
N THR A 527 -49.28 -1.80 37.07
CA THR A 527 -49.51 -3.24 37.39
C THR A 527 -50.68 -3.99 36.68
N GLY A 528 -50.68 -5.32 36.52
CA GLY A 528 -49.60 -6.28 36.79
C GLY A 528 -50.02 -7.54 37.58
N TRP A 529 -50.90 -8.40 37.03
CA TRP A 529 -50.94 -9.82 37.42
C TRP A 529 -51.55 -10.74 36.34
N GLN A 530 -50.98 -11.93 36.20
CA GLN A 530 -51.49 -13.13 35.52
C GLN A 530 -51.90 -14.19 36.59
N PRO A 531 -52.36 -15.40 36.24
CA PRO A 531 -53.37 -15.80 35.25
C PRO A 531 -54.43 -16.74 35.89
N LYS A 532 -55.43 -17.22 35.11
CA LYS A 532 -56.13 -18.48 35.45
C LYS A 532 -56.37 -19.36 34.22
N SER A 533 -56.42 -20.67 34.45
CA SER A 533 -56.46 -21.75 33.46
C SER A 533 -57.76 -22.54 33.47
N SER A 534 -58.07 -23.23 32.37
CA SER A 534 -58.94 -24.43 32.38
C SER A 534 -58.47 -25.48 31.37
N LYS A 535 -58.76 -26.76 31.64
CA LYS A 535 -58.39 -27.94 30.80
C LYS A 535 -59.64 -28.63 30.26
N GLY A 536 -59.56 -29.23 29.07
CA GLY A 536 -60.64 -30.05 28.46
C GLY A 536 -60.09 -30.98 27.35
N HIS A 537 -60.63 -32.20 27.20
CA HIS A 537 -59.79 -33.41 27.20
C HIS A 537 -60.34 -34.60 26.36
N LYS A 538 -59.52 -35.16 25.44
CA LYS A 538 -59.55 -36.54 24.84
C LYS A 538 -60.71 -37.06 23.95
N GLY A 539 -60.32 -37.65 22.80
CA GLY A 539 -60.95 -38.79 22.09
C GLY A 539 -59.97 -39.33 21.01
N LYS A 540 -59.48 -40.59 21.05
CA LYS A 540 -59.98 -41.86 20.45
C LYS A 540 -60.06 -41.87 18.89
N ALA A 541 -59.65 -42.91 18.13
CA ALA A 541 -58.83 -44.12 18.42
C ALA A 541 -58.37 -44.91 17.14
N LYS A 542 -57.24 -45.66 17.27
CA LYS A 542 -56.82 -46.94 16.62
C LYS A 542 -57.23 -47.35 15.17
N SER A 543 -56.21 -47.62 14.33
CA SER A 543 -55.88 -48.92 13.67
C SER A 543 -54.61 -48.73 12.79
N ALA A 544 -53.73 -49.66 12.38
CA ALA A 544 -53.34 -51.07 12.64
C ALA A 544 -53.00 -51.72 11.27
N GLY A 545 -51.75 -52.11 11.02
CA GLY A 545 -51.35 -52.76 9.75
C GLY A 545 -49.85 -53.09 9.63
N LYS A 546 -49.52 -54.36 9.32
CA LYS A 546 -48.17 -54.93 9.04
C LYS A 546 -48.40 -56.27 8.30
N PRO A 547 -47.48 -56.80 7.47
CA PRO A 547 -46.52 -57.82 7.99
C PRO A 547 -45.20 -58.05 7.19
N HIS A 548 -44.32 -58.91 7.74
CA HIS A 548 -43.25 -59.69 7.05
C HIS A 548 -42.08 -58.93 6.37
N ASN A 549 -40.86 -59.46 6.11
CA ASN A 549 -40.19 -60.78 6.25
C ASN A 549 -38.63 -60.58 6.17
N ARG A 550 -37.65 -61.48 6.43
CA ARG A 550 -37.54 -62.81 7.11
C ARG A 550 -36.03 -63.19 7.32
N LYS A 551 -35.56 -63.48 8.56
CA LYS A 551 -34.25 -64.16 8.90
C LYS A 551 -32.94 -63.43 8.46
N LEU A 552 -31.70 -63.80 8.83
CA LEU A 552 -30.98 -64.31 10.02
C LEU A 552 -29.59 -64.88 9.53
N ALA A 553 -28.54 -64.80 10.37
CA ALA A 553 -27.27 -65.56 10.35
C ALA A 553 -26.00 -65.01 9.62
N ALA A 554 -24.84 -65.60 10.01
CA ALA A 554 -23.42 -65.24 9.76
C ALA A 554 -22.96 -63.92 10.41
N ALA A 555 -21.95 -63.84 11.31
CA ALA A 555 -20.59 -64.42 11.37
C ALA A 555 -19.64 -63.80 10.31
N ALA A 556 -18.57 -63.08 10.63
CA ALA A 556 -17.48 -63.21 11.63
C ALA A 556 -16.34 -64.16 11.22
N ALA A 557 -15.10 -63.71 11.48
CA ALA A 557 -13.80 -64.34 11.21
C ALA A 557 -13.34 -64.44 9.73
N ALA A 558 -12.29 -63.66 9.39
CA ALA A 558 -11.10 -64.13 8.68
C ALA A 558 -9.95 -63.14 8.94
N ALA A 559 -8.73 -63.64 9.19
CA ALA A 559 -7.52 -62.84 9.40
C ALA A 559 -6.26 -63.62 8.99
N ALA A 560 -5.11 -62.93 8.98
CA ALA A 560 -3.74 -63.45 8.86
C ALA A 560 -3.19 -63.82 7.46
N ALA A 561 -1.86 -64.04 7.44
CA ALA A 561 -0.92 -64.17 6.31
C ALA A 561 -0.71 -62.89 5.45
N ALA A 562 0.49 -62.47 5.06
CA ALA A 562 1.89 -62.82 5.44
C ALA A 562 2.77 -61.58 5.12
N SER A 563 3.89 -61.19 5.77
CA SER A 563 4.96 -61.84 6.54
C SER A 563 6.18 -62.38 5.75
N ALA A 564 7.03 -61.45 5.25
CA ALA A 564 8.45 -61.62 4.85
C ALA A 564 9.11 -60.22 4.93
N ALA A 565 10.27 -59.96 5.57
CA ALA A 565 11.65 -60.39 5.28
C ALA A 565 12.19 -59.81 3.94
N ALA A 566 13.39 -59.19 3.83
CA ALA A 566 14.54 -58.96 4.73
C ALA A 566 14.94 -57.46 4.70
N ALA A 567 15.64 -56.81 5.65
CA ALA A 567 16.67 -57.16 6.64
C ALA A 567 18.15 -57.04 6.15
N ALA A 568 18.94 -56.33 6.97
CA ALA A 568 20.41 -56.33 7.11
C ALA A 568 21.35 -55.88 5.97
N ALA A 569 21.86 -54.65 6.11
CA ALA A 569 23.31 -54.38 6.18
C ALA A 569 23.51 -53.23 7.21
N ALA A 570 23.95 -53.50 8.45
CA ALA A 570 25.34 -53.74 8.86
C ALA A 570 26.19 -52.44 8.77
N THR A 571 26.28 -51.65 9.86
CA THR A 571 27.43 -51.58 10.82
C THR A 571 28.66 -50.84 10.28
N ALA A 572 29.49 -50.14 11.07
CA ALA A 572 29.72 -50.18 12.53
C ALA A 572 30.25 -48.84 13.09
N ALA A 573 30.42 -48.79 14.41
CA ALA A 573 31.15 -47.80 15.23
C ALA A 573 30.61 -46.33 15.18
N ALA A 574 30.26 -45.67 16.30
CA ALA A 574 30.90 -45.52 17.62
C ALA A 574 32.19 -44.66 17.57
N ASN A 575 32.54 -43.88 18.60
CA ASN A 575 32.06 -43.94 19.98
C ASN A 575 32.29 -42.60 20.73
N GLN A 576 31.42 -42.27 21.71
CA GLN A 576 31.73 -41.46 22.92
C GLN A 576 32.23 -40.00 22.70
N THR A 577 32.22 -39.05 23.64
CA THR A 577 31.74 -38.98 25.06
C THR A 577 31.21 -37.54 25.30
N ALA A 578 30.17 -37.32 26.11
CA ALA A 578 30.21 -36.82 27.51
C ALA A 578 31.00 -35.50 27.75
N ALA A 579 30.51 -34.53 28.55
CA ALA A 579 29.20 -34.32 29.19
C ALA A 579 29.08 -32.86 29.72
N GLN A 580 27.98 -32.56 30.43
CA GLN A 580 27.89 -31.79 31.71
C GLN A 580 28.91 -30.67 32.03
N SER A 581 28.54 -29.52 32.63
CA SER A 581 27.26 -29.04 33.18
C SER A 581 27.42 -27.62 33.76
N THR A 582 26.32 -26.97 34.21
CA THR A 582 26.27 -25.97 35.34
C THR A 582 27.10 -24.66 35.21
N ALA A 583 26.81 -23.53 35.89
CA ALA A 583 25.62 -22.95 36.51
C ALA A 583 25.90 -21.44 36.76
N ALA A 584 24.92 -20.68 37.29
CA ALA A 584 25.12 -19.34 37.88
C ALA A 584 25.82 -19.44 39.27
N PRO A 585 26.24 -18.34 39.97
CA PRO A 585 26.12 -16.89 39.71
C PRO A 585 27.53 -16.21 39.71
N GLY A 586 27.81 -14.91 39.98
CA GLY A 586 27.00 -13.69 40.27
C GLY A 586 27.81 -12.55 40.92
N GLU A 587 27.22 -11.35 40.98
CA GLU A 587 27.57 -10.16 41.80
C GLU A 587 28.98 -9.48 41.74
N LYS A 588 28.94 -8.12 41.72
CA LYS A 588 29.89 -7.15 42.33
C LYS A 588 31.34 -7.05 41.77
N ALA A 589 32.06 -5.92 41.86
CA ALA A 589 31.67 -4.49 42.02
C ALA A 589 32.88 -3.53 41.78
N LYS A 590 32.57 -2.28 41.38
CA LYS A 590 33.28 -0.99 41.65
C LYS A 590 34.83 -0.93 41.73
N SER A 591 35.43 -0.14 40.83
CA SER A 591 36.29 1.07 41.11
C SER A 591 37.13 1.43 39.87
N GLY A 592 37.56 2.68 39.60
CA GLY A 592 37.21 4.02 40.13
C GLY A 592 37.13 5.03 38.95
N LYS A 593 36.43 6.17 39.04
CA LYS A 593 36.89 7.47 39.61
C LYS A 593 38.26 7.94 39.09
N MET A 594 38.51 9.21 38.76
CA MET A 594 37.73 10.44 38.44
C MET A 594 38.78 11.46 37.91
N SER A 595 38.55 12.69 37.41
CA SER A 595 37.46 13.68 37.29
C SER A 595 37.83 14.61 36.11
N GLU A 596 37.09 15.61 35.60
CA GLU A 596 36.19 16.69 36.10
C GLU A 596 35.31 17.17 34.91
N ARG A 597 34.22 17.96 35.02
CA ARG A 597 33.33 18.50 36.10
C ARG A 597 32.03 18.92 35.37
N LYS A 598 30.86 18.33 35.68
CA LYS A 598 29.78 18.78 36.60
C LYS A 598 29.05 20.08 36.14
N VAL A 599 27.71 20.18 35.91
CA VAL A 599 26.48 19.61 36.56
C VAL A 599 26.29 20.22 37.98
N PRO A 600 25.09 20.62 38.50
CA PRO A 600 23.67 20.22 38.22
C PRO A 600 22.76 21.41 37.81
N GLU A 601 21.42 21.36 37.61
CA GLU A 601 20.29 20.50 38.05
C GLU A 601 19.80 20.75 39.51
N GLY A 602 18.50 20.61 39.78
CA GLY A 602 17.91 20.80 41.12
C GLY A 602 16.39 21.02 41.15
N ASP A 603 15.66 20.01 41.62
CA ASP A 603 14.36 20.15 42.30
C ASP A 603 14.61 20.27 43.82
N GLU A 604 13.82 21.06 44.55
CA GLU A 604 13.79 21.04 46.03
C GLU A 604 12.34 21.08 46.54
N GLU A 605 12.06 20.26 47.57
CA GLU A 605 10.84 20.30 48.37
C GLU A 605 11.08 21.21 49.59
N ASP A 606 10.11 22.07 49.97
CA ASP A 606 9.85 22.32 51.41
C ASP A 606 8.43 22.90 51.65
N SER A 607 8.09 23.18 52.91
CA SER A 607 6.71 23.10 53.42
C SER A 607 6.30 24.18 54.45
N ALA A 608 4.98 24.25 54.69
CA ALA A 608 4.24 24.83 55.84
C ALA A 608 3.55 26.22 55.72
N ASP A 609 2.25 26.21 56.07
CA ASP A 609 1.37 27.19 56.76
C ASP A 609 1.26 28.68 56.34
N GLY A 610 0.03 29.23 56.26
CA GLY A 610 -0.13 30.71 56.34
C GLY A 610 -1.43 31.47 55.98
N ASP A 611 -2.63 31.04 56.38
CA ASP A 611 -3.85 31.90 56.51
C ASP A 611 -4.48 32.55 55.23
N SER A 612 -5.31 33.60 55.40
CA SER A 612 -6.63 33.76 54.75
C SER A 612 -6.75 34.89 53.70
N GLY A 613 -7.71 34.74 52.78
CA GLY A 613 -8.12 35.73 51.77
C GLY A 613 -9.30 35.23 50.93
N ALA A 614 -10.13 36.12 50.38
CA ALA A 614 -11.34 35.79 49.61
C ALA A 614 -11.46 36.66 48.34
N GLU A 615 -12.53 36.42 47.56
CA GLU A 615 -12.93 37.17 46.34
C GLU A 615 -12.00 36.89 45.14
N SER A 616 -12.32 36.04 44.15
CA SER A 616 -13.46 35.97 43.21
C SER A 616 -13.22 36.72 41.90
N ASP A 617 -12.94 35.98 40.82
CA ASP A 617 -13.30 36.30 39.42
C ASP A 617 -13.05 35.06 38.53
N ASN A 618 -13.94 34.07 38.63
CA ASN A 618 -14.06 32.99 37.64
C ASN A 618 -15.11 33.40 36.61
N ASP A 619 -14.73 33.49 35.33
CA ASP A 619 -15.60 33.32 34.14
C ASP A 619 -14.82 33.56 32.81
N ALA A 620 -13.63 34.18 32.86
CA ALA A 620 -12.86 34.54 31.66
C ALA A 620 -11.90 33.45 31.12
N SER A 621 -11.60 32.40 31.89
CA SER A 621 -10.50 31.46 31.58
C SER A 621 -10.91 30.16 30.90
N GLU A 622 -12.19 29.77 30.88
CA GLU A 622 -12.62 28.51 30.26
C GLU A 622 -12.68 28.62 28.72
N ALA A 623 -13.07 29.77 28.17
CA ALA A 623 -13.13 29.97 26.72
C ALA A 623 -11.76 29.88 26.03
N ALA A 624 -10.75 30.57 26.56
CA ALA A 624 -9.40 30.54 26.00
C ALA A 624 -8.74 29.15 26.08
N ALA A 625 -9.12 28.33 27.07
CA ALA A 625 -8.64 26.97 27.18
C ALA A 625 -9.24 26.05 26.11
N ASP A 626 -10.52 26.21 25.75
CA ASP A 626 -11.14 25.46 24.65
C ASP A 626 -10.57 25.89 23.28
N ASP A 627 -10.30 27.18 23.07
CA ASP A 627 -9.70 27.72 21.83
C ASP A 627 -8.30 27.14 21.53
N ASP A 628 -7.40 27.10 22.52
CA ASP A 628 -6.06 26.49 22.36
C ASP A 628 -6.17 24.98 22.10
N ASP A 629 -7.06 24.30 22.82
CA ASP A 629 -7.29 22.86 22.69
C ASP A 629 -7.95 22.52 21.33
N GLU A 630 -8.83 23.38 20.79
CA GLU A 630 -9.31 23.33 19.39
C GLU A 630 -8.19 23.59 18.37
N TRP A 631 -7.29 24.54 18.63
CA TRP A 631 -6.12 24.82 17.77
C TRP A 631 -5.16 23.63 17.70
N GLU A 632 -4.89 22.95 18.81
CA GLU A 632 -4.13 21.70 18.81
C GLU A 632 -4.85 20.60 17.99
N LYS A 633 -6.16 20.40 18.21
CA LYS A 633 -6.97 19.44 17.43
C LYS A 633 -6.93 19.78 15.93
N PHE A 634 -6.92 21.06 15.56
CA PHE A 634 -6.83 21.55 14.19
C PHE A 634 -5.45 21.32 13.57
N GLN A 635 -4.36 21.64 14.27
CA GLN A 635 -2.99 21.32 13.82
C GLN A 635 -2.77 19.81 13.70
N GLN A 636 -3.35 18.99 14.59
CA GLN A 636 -3.31 17.53 14.48
C GLN A 636 -4.13 17.03 13.27
N LYS A 637 -5.30 17.61 12.97
CA LYS A 637 -6.05 17.35 11.71
C LYS A 637 -5.21 17.70 10.47
N ILE A 638 -4.49 18.83 10.46
CA ILE A 638 -3.65 19.26 9.33
C ILE A 638 -2.40 18.37 9.18
N ASN A 639 -1.63 18.14 10.24
CA ASN A 639 -0.45 17.26 10.19
C ASN A 639 -0.78 15.80 9.84
N LYS A 640 -2.03 15.36 10.10
CA LYS A 640 -2.57 14.07 9.62
C LYS A 640 -2.96 14.09 8.14
N ARG A 641 -3.35 15.25 7.60
CA ARG A 641 -3.67 15.50 6.18
C ARG A 641 -2.42 15.66 5.32
N GLU A 642 -1.35 16.26 5.84
CA GLU A 642 -0.08 16.46 5.13
C GLU A 642 0.90 15.27 5.20
N LYS A 643 0.55 14.20 5.90
CA LYS A 643 1.26 12.91 5.80
C LYS A 643 1.05 12.29 4.41
N LEU A 644 1.93 12.72 3.49
CA LEU A 644 2.27 12.21 2.16
C LEU A 644 1.49 10.95 1.72
N GLU A 645 0.80 11.04 0.58
CA GLU A 645 -0.22 10.08 0.10
C GLU A 645 0.29 8.67 -0.28
N GLY A 646 1.46 8.26 0.19
CA GLY A 646 1.91 6.87 0.22
C GLY A 646 1.16 5.99 1.23
N ARG A 647 -0.17 6.12 1.36
CA ARG A 647 -0.98 5.22 2.20
C ARG A 647 -0.77 3.77 1.74
N SER A 648 -0.52 2.86 2.68
CA SER A 648 -0.31 1.45 2.39
C SER A 648 -1.54 0.82 1.75
N LYS A 649 -1.38 0.17 0.60
CA LYS A 649 -2.45 -0.63 -0.04
C LYS A 649 -2.55 -2.01 0.63
N VAL A 650 -2.71 -2.02 1.95
CA VAL A 650 -2.70 -3.22 2.79
C VAL A 650 -3.92 -3.22 3.71
N SER A 651 -4.76 -4.22 3.54
CA SER A 651 -5.92 -4.52 4.38
C SER A 651 -6.11 -6.03 4.48
N HIS A 652 -7.25 -6.51 4.97
CA HIS A 652 -7.50 -7.94 5.16
C HIS A 652 -7.54 -8.72 3.83
N PRO A 653 -7.09 -9.98 3.78
CA PRO A 653 -7.10 -10.80 2.57
C PRO A 653 -8.50 -11.32 2.23
N VAL A 654 -8.90 -11.18 0.96
CA VAL A 654 -10.23 -11.57 0.46
C VAL A 654 -10.32 -13.07 0.20
N HIS A 655 -11.38 -13.72 0.68
CA HIS A 655 -11.75 -15.05 0.21
C HIS A 655 -12.29 -14.98 -1.23
N CYS A 656 -11.41 -15.21 -2.21
CA CYS A 656 -11.72 -15.21 -3.64
C CYS A 656 -11.07 -16.40 -4.38
N PRO A 657 -11.62 -17.63 -4.25
CA PRO A 657 -11.00 -18.85 -4.80
C PRO A 657 -11.02 -18.95 -6.34
N LEU A 658 -11.84 -18.15 -7.02
CA LEU A 658 -11.93 -18.12 -8.49
C LEU A 658 -11.08 -17.02 -9.13
N PHE A 659 -10.62 -16.04 -8.35
CA PHE A 659 -9.75 -14.96 -8.80
C PHE A 659 -8.28 -15.39 -8.67
N PRO A 660 -7.41 -15.22 -9.69
CA PRO A 660 -6.10 -15.87 -9.73
C PRO A 660 -5.08 -15.29 -8.73
N GLU A 661 -4.99 -13.97 -8.58
CA GLU A 661 -4.03 -13.32 -7.69
C GLU A 661 -4.55 -13.17 -6.25
N GLU A 662 -3.67 -12.86 -5.30
CA GLU A 662 -4.10 -12.37 -3.98
C GLU A 662 -4.77 -11.00 -4.09
N LYS A 663 -5.77 -10.75 -3.24
CA LYS A 663 -6.58 -9.53 -3.25
C LYS A 663 -6.88 -9.10 -1.82
N HIS A 664 -6.74 -7.81 -1.54
CA HIS A 664 -7.04 -7.19 -0.24
C HIS A 664 -8.41 -6.48 -0.25
N GLU A 665 -9.07 -6.38 0.90
CA GLU A 665 -10.39 -5.77 1.08
C GLU A 665 -10.35 -4.25 0.83
N TYR A 666 -10.92 -3.78 -0.29
CA TYR A 666 -11.05 -2.36 -0.63
C TYR A 666 -12.51 -1.92 -0.72
N TRP A 667 -12.74 -0.62 -0.54
CA TRP A 667 -14.07 -0.02 -0.48
C TRP A 667 -14.13 1.32 -1.21
N TRP A 668 -15.24 1.62 -1.87
CA TRP A 668 -15.52 2.96 -2.39
C TRP A 668 -16.47 3.70 -1.47
N THR A 669 -16.18 4.96 -1.19
CA THR A 669 -17.11 5.87 -0.52
C THR A 669 -17.32 7.15 -1.33
N TYR A 670 -18.58 7.58 -1.45
CA TYR A 670 -19.00 8.72 -2.25
C TYR A 670 -20.34 9.29 -1.78
N ILE A 671 -20.58 10.57 -2.05
CA ILE A 671 -21.86 11.25 -1.81
C ILE A 671 -22.60 11.40 -3.14
N CYS A 672 -23.91 11.14 -3.14
CA CYS A 672 -24.78 11.33 -4.29
C CYS A 672 -26.13 11.93 -3.92
N ASP A 673 -26.80 12.54 -4.90
CA ASP A 673 -28.23 12.80 -4.82
C ASP A 673 -28.99 11.71 -5.60
N ARG A 674 -29.80 10.94 -4.88
CA ARG A 674 -30.68 9.92 -5.45
C ARG A 674 -31.87 10.50 -6.22
N LYS A 675 -32.26 11.76 -5.98
CA LYS A 675 -33.40 12.41 -6.66
C LYS A 675 -33.03 12.93 -8.04
N SER A 676 -31.85 13.55 -8.19
CA SER A 676 -31.34 14.00 -9.51
C SER A 676 -30.49 12.96 -10.23
N HIS A 677 -30.25 11.78 -9.63
CA HIS A 677 -29.38 10.72 -10.15
C HIS A 677 -27.92 11.18 -10.39
N THR A 678 -27.44 12.15 -9.59
CA THR A 678 -26.13 12.78 -9.72
C THR A 678 -25.15 12.38 -8.62
N LEU A 679 -23.87 12.44 -8.95
CA LEU A 679 -22.75 12.16 -8.04
C LEU A 679 -22.13 13.50 -7.61
N LEU A 680 -22.04 13.78 -6.30
CA LEU A 680 -21.53 15.05 -5.79
C LEU A 680 -20.00 15.05 -5.56
N THR A 681 -19.43 13.88 -5.27
CA THR A 681 -18.00 13.72 -4.97
C THR A 681 -17.39 12.62 -5.81
N VAL A 682 -16.16 12.83 -6.30
CA VAL A 682 -15.33 11.75 -6.89
C VAL A 682 -15.23 10.57 -5.90
N PRO A 683 -15.45 9.30 -6.33
CA PRO A 683 -15.45 8.19 -5.39
C PRO A 683 -14.06 7.91 -4.82
N TYR A 684 -13.94 8.00 -3.49
CA TYR A 684 -12.68 7.73 -2.80
C TYR A 684 -12.48 6.22 -2.60
N HIS A 685 -11.33 5.70 -3.04
CA HIS A 685 -11.01 4.27 -2.97
C HIS A 685 -10.16 3.95 -1.73
N VAL A 686 -10.83 3.47 -0.69
CA VAL A 686 -10.24 3.11 0.61
C VAL A 686 -9.46 1.80 0.48
N THR A 687 -8.14 1.87 0.63
CA THR A 687 -7.21 0.73 0.42
C THR A 687 -6.43 0.29 1.68
N ASN A 688 -6.58 1.01 2.79
CA ASN A 688 -5.81 0.83 4.04
C ASN A 688 -6.67 0.47 5.28
N LEU A 689 -7.91 0.00 5.08
CA LEU A 689 -8.85 -0.29 6.17
C LEU A 689 -8.47 -1.59 6.91
N ILE A 690 -7.64 -1.45 7.96
CA ILE A 690 -7.27 -2.56 8.84
C ILE A 690 -8.23 -2.67 10.04
N HIS A 691 -8.45 -1.58 10.78
CA HIS A 691 -9.36 -1.56 11.94
C HIS A 691 -10.29 -0.35 11.96
N ARG A 692 -9.74 0.86 11.79
CA ARG A 692 -10.46 2.13 11.73
C ARG A 692 -9.79 3.00 10.67
N GLU A 693 -10.56 3.60 9.78
CA GLU A 693 -10.08 4.58 8.78
C GLU A 693 -11.06 5.75 8.72
N GLU A 694 -10.53 6.96 8.58
CA GLU A 694 -11.30 8.20 8.42
C GLU A 694 -11.06 8.77 7.02
N VAL A 695 -12.16 9.16 6.35
CA VAL A 695 -12.15 9.68 4.98
C VAL A 695 -12.96 10.97 4.95
N GLN A 696 -12.37 12.04 4.43
CA GLN A 696 -13.07 13.32 4.25
C GLN A 696 -13.53 13.47 2.80
N LEU A 697 -14.85 13.56 2.61
CA LEU A 697 -15.48 13.83 1.32
C LEU A 697 -15.95 15.29 1.31
N LYS A 698 -15.49 16.09 0.34
CA LYS A 698 -15.81 17.53 0.27
C LYS A 698 -16.67 17.85 -0.95
N PHE A 699 -17.72 18.65 -0.76
CA PHE A 699 -18.57 19.17 -1.82
C PHE A 699 -19.10 20.57 -1.49
N THR A 700 -19.49 21.34 -2.50
CA THR A 700 -20.11 22.65 -2.32
C THR A 700 -21.59 22.50 -1.99
N ALA A 701 -22.08 23.19 -0.97
CA ALA A 701 -23.50 23.27 -0.63
C ALA A 701 -24.32 23.87 -1.81
N PRO A 702 -25.60 23.51 -1.93
CA PRO A 702 -26.56 24.19 -2.80
C PRO A 702 -26.58 25.71 -2.63
N LYS A 703 -26.97 26.43 -3.69
CA LYS A 703 -27.00 27.90 -3.74
C LYS A 703 -28.22 28.57 -3.12
N TRP A 704 -29.18 27.79 -2.66
CA TRP A 704 -30.44 28.26 -2.11
C TRP A 704 -30.66 27.60 -0.75
N ALA A 705 -31.19 28.34 0.22
CA ALA A 705 -31.56 27.76 1.50
C ALA A 705 -32.65 26.69 1.34
N GLY A 706 -32.61 25.67 2.20
CA GLY A 706 -33.58 24.59 2.23
C GLY A 706 -33.03 23.26 2.74
N MET A 707 -33.96 22.33 2.98
CA MET A 707 -33.69 20.98 3.46
C MET A 707 -33.35 20.03 2.31
N TYR A 708 -32.06 19.76 2.12
CA TYR A 708 -31.57 18.78 1.16
C TYR A 708 -31.36 17.41 1.82
N VAL A 709 -31.49 16.35 1.03
CA VAL A 709 -31.21 14.97 1.47
C VAL A 709 -30.33 14.32 0.42
N PHE A 710 -29.09 14.04 0.81
CA PHE A 710 -28.12 13.32 0.01
C PHE A 710 -27.89 11.93 0.63
N THR A 711 -27.36 11.00 -0.13
CA THR A 711 -27.04 9.66 0.37
C THR A 711 -25.53 9.44 0.28
N VAL A 712 -24.89 9.16 1.41
CA VAL A 712 -23.49 8.74 1.45
C VAL A 712 -23.47 7.22 1.31
N CYS A 713 -22.79 6.75 0.28
CA CYS A 713 -22.74 5.35 -0.10
C CYS A 713 -21.38 4.74 0.25
N LEU A 714 -21.41 3.50 0.74
CA LEU A 714 -20.24 2.66 0.98
C LEU A 714 -20.42 1.36 0.19
N ARG A 715 -19.52 1.09 -0.77
CA ARG A 715 -19.55 -0.13 -1.59
C ARG A 715 -18.29 -0.95 -1.46
N SER A 716 -18.44 -2.27 -1.47
CA SER A 716 -17.31 -3.21 -1.48
C SER A 716 -16.81 -3.40 -2.91
N ASP A 717 -15.50 -3.29 -3.10
CA ASP A 717 -14.86 -3.72 -4.35
C ASP A 717 -14.76 -5.26 -4.46
N SER A 718 -14.84 -5.99 -3.34
CA SER A 718 -14.41 -7.40 -3.27
C SER A 718 -15.46 -8.41 -2.78
N TYR A 719 -16.61 -7.99 -2.26
CA TYR A 719 -17.73 -8.86 -1.85
C TYR A 719 -19.07 -8.35 -2.39
N ILE A 720 -20.06 -9.24 -2.54
CA ILE A 720 -21.40 -8.87 -3.00
C ILE A 720 -22.36 -8.82 -1.81
N GLY A 721 -23.25 -7.81 -1.77
CA GLY A 721 -24.29 -7.70 -0.74
C GLY A 721 -23.77 -7.28 0.64
N MET A 722 -22.65 -6.56 0.68
CA MET A 722 -22.09 -5.92 1.89
C MET A 722 -22.16 -4.38 1.85
N ASP A 723 -22.80 -3.84 0.82
CA ASP A 723 -22.89 -2.40 0.56
C ASP A 723 -23.89 -1.74 1.51
N GLN A 724 -23.56 -0.53 1.98
CA GLN A 724 -24.36 0.23 2.94
C GLN A 724 -24.62 1.64 2.41
N GLN A 725 -25.75 2.20 2.79
CA GLN A 725 -26.09 3.60 2.52
C GLN A 725 -26.62 4.28 3.78
N LEU A 726 -26.33 5.57 3.93
CA LEU A 726 -26.84 6.42 5.00
C LEU A 726 -27.25 7.76 4.43
N ASP A 727 -28.43 8.25 4.81
CA ASP A 727 -28.95 9.54 4.34
C ASP A 727 -28.42 10.71 5.18
N LEU A 728 -27.68 11.59 4.51
CA LEU A 728 -27.22 12.87 5.00
C LEU A 728 -28.32 13.92 4.78
N LYS A 729 -28.94 14.40 5.85
CA LYS A 729 -29.84 15.55 5.82
C LYS A 729 -29.02 16.81 6.02
N LEU A 730 -29.14 17.75 5.08
CA LEU A 730 -28.40 19.01 5.07
C LEU A 730 -29.41 20.17 5.12
N ASP A 731 -29.45 20.87 6.25
CA ASP A 731 -30.21 22.11 6.40
C ASP A 731 -29.33 23.27 5.94
N VAL A 732 -29.56 23.75 4.71
CA VAL A 732 -28.80 24.86 4.14
C VAL A 732 -29.50 26.16 4.51
N LYS A 733 -28.79 27.07 5.17
CA LYS A 733 -29.29 28.41 5.53
C LYS A 733 -28.77 29.45 4.55
N ASP A 734 -29.51 30.53 4.38
CA ASP A 734 -29.00 31.70 3.67
C ASP A 734 -27.77 32.26 4.42
N PRO A 735 -26.77 32.78 3.71
CA PRO A 735 -25.60 33.37 4.35
C PRO A 735 -26.01 34.57 5.20
N ALA A 736 -25.34 34.76 6.34
CA ALA A 736 -25.51 35.98 7.12
C ALA A 736 -25.20 37.20 6.25
N ALA A 737 -26.05 38.23 6.30
CA ALA A 737 -25.80 39.47 5.60
C ALA A 737 -24.53 40.12 6.19
N ILE A 738 -23.49 40.27 5.37
CA ILE A 738 -22.25 40.95 5.75
C ILE A 738 -22.63 42.36 6.25
N PRO A 739 -22.25 42.76 7.47
CA PRO A 739 -22.47 44.12 7.94
C PRO A 739 -21.77 45.11 7.01
N THR A 740 -22.54 45.91 6.26
CA THR A 740 -22.00 46.87 5.29
C THR A 740 -21.24 48.02 5.95
N GLU A 741 -21.44 48.21 7.25
CA GLU A 741 -20.71 49.16 8.08
C GLU A 741 -19.41 48.53 8.57
N LEU A 742 -18.36 48.67 7.76
CA LEU A 742 -16.98 48.67 8.27
C LEU A 742 -16.92 49.66 9.44
N PRO A 743 -16.37 49.29 10.61
CA PRO A 743 -16.15 50.25 11.68
C PRO A 743 -15.17 51.31 11.17
N GLN A 744 -15.70 52.49 10.88
CA GLN A 744 -14.88 53.64 10.54
C GLN A 744 -14.05 53.97 11.76
N TRP A 745 -12.74 53.69 11.68
CA TRP A 745 -11.80 54.01 12.74
C TRP A 745 -11.81 55.53 12.92
N ASP A 746 -12.44 55.98 14.00
CA ASP A 746 -12.68 57.39 14.28
C ASP A 746 -11.38 58.00 14.79
N ILE A 747 -10.49 58.36 13.87
CA ILE A 747 -9.21 59.01 14.15
C ILE A 747 -9.53 60.40 14.67
N SER A 748 -9.61 60.53 16.00
CA SER A 748 -9.91 61.78 16.68
C SER A 748 -8.82 62.82 16.42
N GLU A 749 -9.06 63.74 15.48
CA GLU A 749 -8.20 64.89 15.21
C GLU A 749 -8.22 65.88 16.39
N SER A 750 -7.40 65.61 17.41
CA SER A 750 -7.16 66.54 18.52
C SER A 750 -5.70 66.47 18.98
N GLU A 751 -5.06 67.65 19.03
CA GLU A 751 -3.76 67.93 19.65
C GLU A 751 -2.49 67.37 18.96
N SER A 752 -2.04 68.04 17.89
CA SER A 752 -0.67 68.61 17.88
C SER A 752 -0.45 69.64 16.74
N ASP A 753 -0.78 70.90 16.99
CA ASP A 753 -0.09 72.00 16.30
C ASP A 753 1.36 72.06 16.81
N HIS A 754 2.37 71.98 15.95
CA HIS A 754 3.53 72.90 15.95
C HIS A 754 4.56 72.65 14.83
N ASN A 755 4.87 73.75 14.13
CA ASN A 755 6.18 74.14 13.55
C ASN A 755 6.85 73.38 12.37
N GLU A 756 7.13 74.18 11.34
CA GLU A 756 8.45 74.36 10.69
C GLU A 756 9.02 73.26 9.75
N MET A 757 8.55 73.30 8.50
CA MET A 757 9.36 73.84 7.38
C MET A 757 10.85 73.42 7.28
N GLN A 758 11.16 72.31 6.58
CA GLN A 758 12.30 72.17 5.64
C GLN A 758 12.30 70.84 4.85
N ALA A 759 13.25 70.69 3.91
CA ALA A 759 13.43 69.56 2.97
C ALA A 759 12.25 69.36 1.99
N ASN A 760 12.19 70.00 0.80
CA ASN A 760 13.17 70.17 -0.29
C ASN A 760 13.49 68.88 -1.06
N ASP A 761 13.20 68.86 -2.36
CA ASP A 761 13.44 67.74 -3.27
C ASP A 761 14.94 67.36 -3.40
N SER A 762 15.22 66.06 -3.52
CA SER A 762 16.48 65.55 -4.09
C SER A 762 16.34 64.12 -4.62
N GLU A 763 16.27 64.02 -5.96
CA GLU A 763 16.99 63.07 -6.81
C GLU A 763 17.25 61.63 -6.33
N PHE A 764 16.69 60.66 -7.08
CA PHE A 764 17.55 59.68 -7.75
C PHE A 764 17.01 59.27 -9.14
N THR A 765 17.64 59.86 -10.17
CA THR A 765 18.02 59.29 -11.48
C THR A 765 17.46 57.90 -11.83
N THR A 766 16.71 57.72 -12.94
CA THR A 766 17.19 57.44 -14.32
C THR A 766 18.04 56.14 -14.44
N ASP A 767 18.08 55.41 -15.56
CA ASP A 767 17.78 55.76 -16.95
C ASP A 767 17.49 54.54 -17.85
N SER A 768 16.90 54.78 -19.04
CA SER A 768 17.00 54.03 -20.32
C SER A 768 16.79 52.49 -20.37
N SER A 769 16.54 51.85 -21.53
CA SER A 769 16.51 52.32 -22.94
C SER A 769 15.37 51.64 -23.74
N ASP A 770 14.85 52.35 -24.73
CA ASP A 770 14.56 51.96 -26.13
C ASP A 770 14.12 50.51 -26.49
N GLY A 771 13.20 50.30 -27.43
CA GLY A 771 12.51 51.24 -28.33
C GLY A 771 11.87 50.50 -29.52
N GLU A 772 11.06 51.21 -30.31
CA GLU A 772 10.63 50.94 -31.71
C GLU A 772 10.26 49.48 -32.09
N ASP A 773 9.00 49.20 -32.47
CA ASP A 773 8.63 49.33 -33.90
C ASP A 773 7.09 49.37 -34.17
N GLU A 774 6.74 49.69 -35.41
CA GLU A 774 5.37 49.67 -35.97
C GLU A 774 4.88 48.20 -36.26
N GLU A 775 3.72 47.86 -36.83
CA GLU A 775 2.78 48.58 -37.71
C GLU A 775 1.36 47.95 -37.71
N SER A 776 0.55 48.31 -38.71
CA SER A 776 -0.85 47.91 -38.92
C SER A 776 -1.07 46.37 -39.04
N ARG A 777 -2.29 45.82 -38.89
CA ARG A 777 -3.42 46.00 -39.83
C ARG A 777 -4.77 45.43 -39.34
N LYS A 778 -5.86 45.92 -39.94
CA LYS A 778 -7.18 45.27 -39.95
C LYS A 778 -7.25 44.16 -41.02
N ARG A 779 -7.92 43.04 -40.70
CA ARG A 779 -8.84 42.20 -41.52
C ARG A 779 -8.58 40.69 -41.42
N THR A 780 -9.66 39.93 -41.65
CA THR A 780 -9.78 38.48 -41.89
C THR A 780 -9.28 37.57 -40.76
N ASP A 781 -10.09 36.67 -40.19
CA ASP A 781 -11.47 36.24 -40.53
C ASP A 781 -12.44 36.37 -39.34
#